data_AF-A0AAW7E9C6-F1
#
_entry.id   AF-A0AAW7E9C6-F1
#
_cell.length_a   1.000
_cell.length_b   1.000
_cell.length_c   1.000
_cell.angle_alpha   90.00
_cell.angle_beta   90.00
_cell.angle_gamma   90.00
#
_symmetry.space_group_name_H-M   'P 1'
#
loop_
_entity.id
_entity.type
_entity.pdbx_description
1 polymer ?
#
loop_
_entity_poly.entity_id
_entity_poly.type
_entity_poly.pdbx_seq_one_letter_code
_entity_poly.pdbx_strand_id
1 'polypeptide(L)'
;MKFKLSTVTCSILCATTLVACGGTDDIIDAIIDKVLPPMPEETIVTADLNQGRVAIPLEFRDAKTGQIVQEKISLHAEDDIAQSNVYEDPTQQNIQNGYAYIYLTADAAKSASSNKPVKLRVIISADGYFTTSTDIIYTGHPISLQKISLVSKAAPPAGIAVALQKDVKTDTSGKLLKDIQLTAKTTDVASKGAAASFSLAANTILKDEKGQALIGDLKVSIGYFSPKTENIGAVFPGGLNPDQVKVFENNQWRLQQGYFVTAGLMAVDITDAQGRKAHLLSNGQGTMTIQTPAGLLNPETNLPVKDGDTIPVWSHSETTGLWQQELVGKFKQNAQGNFDVSYQVSHLSYWNLDWYYNKMCAELPLQYSQDFHVDPYLTMDIDVEGFGKYQTLYIQNSGEFTYLLNMPQDRAINFQVKYQNRLVGRGYKIPNTCGKVHIEMLEKLPATRNVPTQVYIAAPKSFTKAELSILLDNISSLSSAEKTAILKLTHPSNADAKFTINQNTLKKFMDLGVGVKEIGLIQTVLSLKVKVNGDFRGLDQFGKIYFQTLNSQGQMTLSNLPQQDIVFDAPKTIMKEKYNWYTQQTTTYPFTQIYASLGNYVKNNQGGSTYTVIPLKTATTIKKTDTQATIIFEDISALQQIMKNIKK
;
A
#
# COMPACT_ATOMS: atom_id res chain seq x y z
N MET A 1 36.28 -27.65 -14.84
CA MET A 1 37.61 -27.71 -15.49
C MET A 1 38.67 -27.76 -14.40
N LYS A 2 39.50 -28.81 -14.36
CA LYS A 2 40.63 -28.95 -13.44
C LYS A 2 41.80 -28.11 -13.97
N PHE A 3 42.21 -27.05 -13.27
CA PHE A 3 43.47 -26.38 -13.57
C PHE A 3 44.62 -27.07 -12.83
N LYS A 4 45.61 -27.52 -13.61
CA LYS A 4 46.87 -28.09 -13.14
C LYS A 4 47.73 -27.01 -12.48
N LEU A 5 48.22 -27.31 -11.29
CA LEU A 5 49.38 -26.64 -10.69
C LEU A 5 50.62 -26.99 -11.53
N SER A 6 51.26 -26.02 -12.18
CA SER A 6 52.65 -26.18 -12.61
C SER A 6 53.41 -24.86 -12.53
N THR A 7 54.56 -24.94 -11.86
CA THR A 7 55.76 -24.08 -12.01
C THR A 7 55.63 -22.61 -11.61
N VAL A 8 55.48 -22.34 -10.31
CA VAL A 8 55.88 -21.06 -9.67
C VAL A 8 56.66 -21.36 -8.38
N THR A 9 57.62 -22.28 -8.44
CA THR A 9 58.45 -22.66 -7.27
C THR A 9 59.96 -22.48 -7.49
N CYS A 10 60.38 -21.84 -8.59
CA CYS A 10 61.81 -21.72 -8.91
C CYS A 10 62.33 -20.28 -9.08
N SER A 11 61.49 -19.25 -8.93
CA SER A 11 61.93 -17.85 -9.12
C SER A 11 62.18 -17.08 -7.82
N ILE A 12 61.86 -17.67 -6.66
CA ILE A 12 61.97 -17.01 -5.35
C ILE A 12 63.39 -17.15 -4.75
N LEU A 13 64.26 -17.99 -5.33
CA LEU A 13 65.61 -18.22 -4.80
C LEU A 13 66.74 -17.41 -5.45
N CYS A 14 66.47 -16.57 -6.46
CA CYS A 14 67.51 -15.78 -7.16
C CYS A 14 67.51 -14.28 -6.82
N ALA A 15 66.79 -13.84 -5.77
CA ALA A 15 66.74 -12.44 -5.36
C ALA A 15 67.59 -12.12 -4.10
N THR A 16 68.59 -12.94 -3.78
CA THR A 16 69.50 -12.69 -2.64
C THR A 16 70.89 -12.17 -3.04
N THR A 17 71.12 -11.76 -4.29
CA THR A 17 72.40 -11.13 -4.70
C THR A 17 72.19 -9.92 -5.60
N LEU A 18 71.75 -8.80 -5.03
CA LEU A 18 72.04 -7.44 -5.47
C LEU A 18 71.49 -6.43 -4.45
N VAL A 19 72.20 -6.32 -3.32
CA VAL A 19 72.06 -5.18 -2.41
C VAL A 19 73.16 -4.19 -2.77
N ALA A 20 72.82 -3.15 -3.51
CA ALA A 20 73.57 -1.90 -3.55
C ALA A 20 72.68 -0.79 -4.17
N CYS A 21 72.32 0.20 -3.34
CA CYS A 21 71.74 1.49 -3.71
C CYS A 21 70.31 1.48 -4.33
N GLY A 22 69.33 1.19 -3.49
CA GLY A 22 67.92 1.58 -3.67
C GLY A 22 67.23 1.32 -2.33
N GLY A 23 66.41 2.24 -1.84
CA GLY A 23 65.76 2.10 -0.54
C GLY A 23 65.01 0.76 -0.48
N THR A 24 65.07 0.07 0.66
CA THR A 24 64.32 -1.18 0.88
C THR A 24 62.82 -1.04 0.60
N ASP A 25 62.30 0.18 0.70
CA ASP A 25 60.91 0.54 0.41
C ASP A 25 60.61 0.47 -1.10
N ASP A 26 61.54 0.83 -2.00
CA ASP A 26 61.32 0.84 -3.45
C ASP A 26 61.22 -0.59 -4.03
N ILE A 27 61.95 -1.55 -3.45
CA ILE A 27 61.92 -2.97 -3.87
C ILE A 27 60.66 -3.66 -3.35
N ILE A 28 60.27 -3.38 -2.10
CA ILE A 28 59.02 -3.88 -1.53
C ILE A 28 57.83 -3.31 -2.32
N ASP A 29 57.85 -2.03 -2.65
CA ASP A 29 56.82 -1.39 -3.48
C ASP A 29 56.72 -2.01 -4.88
N ALA A 30 57.86 -2.30 -5.53
CA ALA A 30 57.90 -2.94 -6.84
C ALA A 30 57.46 -4.42 -6.83
N ILE A 31 57.66 -5.14 -5.72
CA ILE A 31 57.18 -6.52 -5.53
C ILE A 31 55.68 -6.52 -5.23
N ILE A 32 55.20 -5.63 -4.35
CA ILE A 32 53.78 -5.51 -4.04
C ILE A 32 52.99 -5.10 -5.28
N ASP A 33 53.50 -4.17 -6.10
CA ASP A 33 52.85 -3.77 -7.36
C ASP A 33 52.78 -4.92 -8.39
N LYS A 34 53.66 -5.92 -8.30
CA LYS A 34 53.61 -7.15 -9.13
C LYS A 34 52.72 -8.26 -8.55
N VAL A 35 52.46 -8.23 -7.25
CA VAL A 35 51.73 -9.29 -6.52
C VAL A 35 50.27 -8.89 -6.25
N LEU A 36 49.97 -7.60 -6.11
CA LEU A 36 48.62 -7.08 -5.93
C LEU A 36 47.87 -7.11 -7.28
N PRO A 37 46.79 -7.91 -7.41
CA PRO A 37 46.03 -7.92 -8.64
C PRO A 37 45.36 -6.57 -8.92
N PRO A 38 45.20 -6.19 -10.21
CA PRO A 38 44.45 -5.00 -10.58
C PRO A 38 43.00 -5.10 -10.08
N MET A 39 42.32 -3.96 -9.95
CA MET A 39 40.90 -3.98 -9.57
C MET A 39 40.16 -4.79 -10.64
N PRO A 40 39.43 -5.85 -10.27
CA PRO A 40 38.70 -6.65 -11.23
C PRO A 40 37.66 -5.80 -11.96
N GLU A 41 37.40 -6.15 -13.23
CA GLU A 41 36.28 -5.58 -13.96
C GLU A 41 34.96 -5.85 -13.24
N GLU A 42 33.96 -5.00 -13.49
CA GLU A 42 32.65 -5.13 -12.87
C GLU A 42 32.05 -6.50 -13.19
N THR A 43 31.76 -7.26 -12.14
CA THR A 43 31.17 -8.60 -12.26
C THR A 43 29.67 -8.49 -11.98
N ILE A 44 28.84 -8.95 -12.92
CA ILE A 44 27.37 -8.90 -12.80
C ILE A 44 26.84 -10.29 -12.44
N VAL A 45 26.03 -10.37 -11.37
CA VAL A 45 25.31 -11.58 -10.95
C VAL A 45 23.83 -11.29 -10.77
N THR A 46 22.99 -12.33 -10.76
CA THR A 46 21.53 -12.20 -10.57
C THR A 46 21.09 -12.83 -9.25
N ALA A 47 20.16 -12.17 -8.55
CA ALA A 47 19.48 -12.72 -7.37
C ALA A 47 17.96 -12.52 -7.45
N ASP A 48 17.21 -13.54 -7.03
CA ASP A 48 15.76 -13.47 -6.81
C ASP A 48 15.50 -13.13 -5.34
N LEU A 49 15.16 -11.87 -5.05
CA LEU A 49 14.77 -11.47 -3.71
C LEU A 49 13.35 -11.94 -3.37
N ASN A 50 12.46 -12.04 -4.36
CA ASN A 50 11.06 -12.40 -4.20
C ASN A 50 10.84 -13.89 -3.92
N GLN A 51 11.80 -14.76 -4.21
CA GLN A 51 11.71 -16.21 -4.04
C GLN A 51 10.42 -16.79 -4.66
N GLY A 52 10.02 -16.29 -5.83
CA GLY A 52 8.79 -16.69 -6.52
C GLY A 52 7.47 -16.09 -6.00
N ARG A 53 7.48 -15.23 -4.98
CA ARG A 53 6.30 -14.51 -4.47
C ARG A 53 5.86 -13.38 -5.40
N VAL A 54 4.60 -12.97 -5.28
CA VAL A 54 4.04 -11.83 -6.02
C VAL A 54 3.59 -10.74 -5.04
N ALA A 55 4.12 -9.54 -5.23
CA ALA A 55 3.74 -8.37 -4.45
C ALA A 55 2.49 -7.71 -5.04
N ILE A 56 1.55 -7.38 -4.17
CA ILE A 56 0.36 -6.59 -4.48
C ILE A 56 0.55 -5.22 -3.82
N PRO A 57 0.94 -4.18 -4.59
CA PRO A 57 1.14 -2.86 -4.03
C PRO A 57 -0.20 -2.18 -3.73
N LEU A 58 -0.30 -1.60 -2.54
CA LEU A 58 -1.46 -0.83 -2.05
C LEU A 58 -1.06 0.62 -1.80
N GLU A 59 -1.98 1.54 -2.09
CA GLU A 59 -1.88 2.97 -1.83
C GLU A 59 -3.13 3.44 -1.11
N PHE A 60 -2.97 4.05 0.06
CA PHE A 60 -4.07 4.57 0.87
C PHE A 60 -4.16 6.08 0.75
N ARG A 61 -5.33 6.57 0.35
CA ARG A 61 -5.57 8.00 0.12
C ARG A 61 -6.69 8.51 0.99
N ASP A 62 -6.55 9.74 1.43
CA ASP A 62 -7.63 10.47 2.06
C ASP A 62 -8.72 10.77 1.03
N ALA A 63 -9.94 10.32 1.31
CA ALA A 63 -11.07 10.39 0.40
C ALA A 63 -11.47 11.82 0.00
N LYS A 64 -11.16 12.82 0.85
CA LYS A 64 -11.53 14.22 0.61
C LYS A 64 -10.49 14.92 -0.24
N THR A 65 -9.21 14.73 0.10
CA THR A 65 -8.10 15.49 -0.49
C THR A 65 -7.42 14.74 -1.64
N GLY A 66 -7.62 13.43 -1.74
CA GLY A 66 -6.87 12.54 -2.63
C GLY A 66 -5.40 12.39 -2.24
N GLN A 67 -4.95 13.01 -1.15
CA GLN A 67 -3.57 12.93 -0.68
C GLN A 67 -3.29 11.59 -0.02
N ILE A 68 -2.03 11.17 0.00
CA ILE A 68 -1.60 9.93 0.64
C ILE A 68 -1.76 10.04 2.14
N VAL A 69 -2.38 9.02 2.76
CA VAL A 69 -2.56 8.96 4.20
C VAL A 69 -1.20 8.84 4.90
N GLN A 70 -0.92 9.75 5.83
CA GLN A 70 0.35 9.80 6.56
C GLN A 70 0.29 9.12 7.93
N GLU A 71 -0.91 8.76 8.39
CA GLU A 71 -1.10 8.06 9.66
C GLU A 71 -0.61 6.61 9.62
N LYS A 72 -0.38 6.04 10.80
CA LYS A 72 -0.10 4.60 10.93
C LYS A 72 -1.35 3.83 10.51
N ILE A 73 -1.20 2.97 9.50
CA ILE A 73 -2.24 2.08 9.02
C ILE A 73 -1.95 0.67 9.54
N SER A 74 -2.99 0.03 10.07
CA SER A 74 -3.04 -1.38 10.37
C SER A 74 -3.72 -2.09 9.21
N LEU A 75 -3.02 -3.08 8.65
CA LEU A 75 -3.47 -3.88 7.54
C LEU A 75 -3.65 -5.32 8.01
N HIS A 76 -4.82 -5.88 7.72
CA HIS A 76 -5.11 -7.30 7.88
C HIS A 76 -5.63 -7.82 6.55
N ALA A 77 -5.28 -9.04 6.18
CA ALA A 77 -5.82 -9.68 5.00
C ALA A 77 -6.51 -10.97 5.42
N GLU A 78 -7.50 -11.40 4.64
CA GLU A 78 -8.20 -12.67 4.80
C GLU A 78 -8.39 -13.29 3.42
N ASP A 79 -8.30 -14.62 3.32
CA ASP A 79 -8.63 -15.32 2.09
C ASP A 79 -10.11 -15.75 2.10
N ASP A 80 -10.76 -15.63 0.95
CA ASP A 80 -12.14 -16.13 0.73
C ASP A 80 -12.14 -17.67 0.58
N ILE A 81 -10.95 -18.30 0.53
CA ILE A 81 -10.77 -19.73 0.27
C ILE A 81 -10.21 -20.42 1.51
N ALA A 82 -11.12 -20.92 2.35
CA ALA A 82 -10.93 -21.99 3.34
C ALA A 82 -9.51 -22.12 3.94
N GLN A 83 -8.98 -21.03 4.51
CA GLN A 83 -7.77 -21.03 5.35
C GLN A 83 -6.50 -21.51 4.64
N SER A 84 -6.33 -21.19 3.35
CA SER A 84 -5.21 -21.69 2.56
C SER A 84 -3.91 -20.87 2.68
N ASN A 85 -3.84 -19.86 3.56
CA ASN A 85 -2.64 -19.04 3.82
C ASN A 85 -1.96 -18.63 2.50
N VAL A 86 -2.75 -18.18 1.52
CA VAL A 86 -2.29 -17.86 0.16
C VAL A 86 -1.49 -16.56 0.10
N TYR A 87 -1.42 -15.84 1.22
CA TYR A 87 -0.67 -14.60 1.40
C TYR A 87 0.19 -14.67 2.67
N GLU A 88 1.25 -13.86 2.68
CA GLU A 88 2.02 -13.57 3.89
C GLU A 88 1.36 -12.40 4.62
N ASP A 89 0.95 -12.64 5.88
CA ASP A 89 0.19 -11.68 6.68
C ASP A 89 0.95 -10.34 6.82
N PRO A 90 0.35 -9.21 6.38
CA PRO A 90 0.94 -7.90 6.55
C PRO A 90 0.91 -7.37 7.98
N THR A 91 0.37 -8.08 8.99
CA THR A 91 0.19 -7.61 10.38
C THR A 91 1.46 -7.11 11.09
N GLN A 92 2.66 -7.28 10.50
CA GLN A 92 3.89 -6.65 10.98
C GLN A 92 4.25 -5.31 10.30
N GLN A 93 3.45 -4.83 9.34
CA GLN A 93 3.69 -3.55 8.67
C GLN A 93 3.03 -2.41 9.44
N ASN A 94 3.81 -1.71 10.25
CA ASN A 94 3.49 -0.32 10.57
C ASN A 94 3.70 0.50 9.29
N ILE A 95 2.67 0.58 8.45
CA ILE A 95 2.73 1.35 7.21
C ILE A 95 2.78 2.82 7.61
N GLN A 96 3.95 3.42 7.45
CA GLN A 96 4.17 4.85 7.54
C GLN A 96 4.35 5.32 6.09
N ASN A 97 3.58 6.32 5.66
CA ASN A 97 3.49 6.89 4.30
C ASN A 97 2.37 6.38 3.40
N GLY A 98 1.36 5.64 3.89
CA GLY A 98 0.17 5.34 3.08
C GLY A 98 0.42 4.38 1.90
N TYR A 99 1.46 3.55 1.97
CA TYR A 99 1.74 2.49 1.00
C TYR A 99 2.06 1.18 1.68
N ALA A 100 1.51 0.09 1.15
CA ALA A 100 1.77 -1.25 1.65
C ALA A 100 2.00 -2.23 0.52
N TYR A 101 2.40 -3.43 0.90
CA TYR A 101 2.42 -4.58 0.02
C TYR A 101 1.81 -5.76 0.74
N ILE A 102 0.95 -6.50 0.03
CA ILE A 102 0.56 -7.85 0.41
C ILE A 102 1.31 -8.80 -0.52
N TYR A 103 1.90 -9.86 0.03
CA TYR A 103 2.63 -10.82 -0.78
C TYR A 103 1.85 -12.12 -0.89
N LEU A 104 1.56 -12.53 -2.12
CA LEU A 104 1.09 -13.88 -2.39
C LEU A 104 2.24 -14.87 -2.26
N THR A 105 1.97 -16.02 -1.64
CA THR A 105 2.94 -17.11 -1.58
C THR A 105 3.27 -17.61 -2.99
N ALA A 106 4.47 -18.16 -3.18
CA ALA A 106 4.91 -18.63 -4.50
C ALA A 106 3.95 -19.68 -5.10
N ASP A 107 3.40 -20.58 -4.28
CA ASP A 107 2.45 -21.60 -4.72
C ASP A 107 1.11 -20.99 -5.15
N ALA A 108 0.59 -20.02 -4.38
CA ALA A 108 -0.63 -19.31 -4.73
C ALA A 108 -0.45 -18.53 -6.04
N ALA A 109 0.65 -17.78 -6.16
CA ALA A 109 0.97 -17.00 -7.34
C ALA A 109 1.10 -17.87 -8.60
N LYS A 110 1.75 -19.04 -8.49
CA LYS A 110 1.96 -19.97 -9.61
C LYS A 110 0.68 -20.66 -10.06
N SER A 111 -0.28 -20.88 -9.16
CA SER A 111 -1.52 -21.61 -9.45
C SER A 111 -2.68 -20.71 -9.91
N ALA A 112 -2.54 -19.39 -9.79
CA ALA A 112 -3.57 -18.43 -10.16
C ALA A 112 -3.78 -18.33 -11.68
N SER A 113 -5.03 -18.19 -12.10
CA SER A 113 -5.41 -17.94 -13.50
C SER A 113 -6.74 -17.18 -13.56
N SER A 114 -7.18 -16.76 -14.74
CA SER A 114 -8.52 -16.16 -14.93
C SER A 114 -9.65 -17.08 -14.47
N ASN A 115 -9.51 -18.39 -14.63
CA ASN A 115 -10.53 -19.38 -14.28
C ASN A 115 -10.41 -19.87 -12.83
N LYS A 116 -9.31 -19.54 -12.16
CA LYS A 116 -9.03 -19.87 -10.76
C LYS A 116 -8.25 -18.71 -10.13
N PRO A 117 -8.89 -17.56 -9.90
CA PRO A 117 -8.22 -16.42 -9.30
C PRO A 117 -7.93 -16.68 -7.81
N VAL A 118 -6.89 -16.04 -7.29
CA VAL A 118 -6.70 -15.87 -5.86
C VAL A 118 -7.47 -14.62 -5.43
N LYS A 119 -8.41 -14.78 -4.49
CA LYS A 119 -9.19 -13.69 -3.91
C LYS A 119 -8.73 -13.43 -2.48
N LEU A 120 -8.43 -12.17 -2.19
CA LEU A 120 -8.05 -11.70 -0.87
C LEU A 120 -8.97 -10.55 -0.48
N ARG A 121 -9.50 -10.58 0.73
CA ARG A 121 -10.03 -9.37 1.36
C ARG A 121 -8.93 -8.69 2.15
N VAL A 122 -8.86 -7.38 2.01
CA VAL A 122 -7.94 -6.55 2.78
C VAL A 122 -8.77 -5.64 3.66
N ILE A 123 -8.51 -5.67 4.95
CA ILE A 123 -9.14 -4.84 5.98
C ILE A 123 -8.12 -3.80 6.43
N ILE A 124 -8.52 -2.54 6.32
CA ILE A 124 -7.67 -1.37 6.52
C ILE A 124 -8.24 -0.58 7.68
N SER A 125 -7.45 -0.40 8.75
CA SER A 125 -7.83 0.45 9.87
C SER A 125 -6.72 1.46 10.18
N ALA A 126 -7.13 2.67 10.54
CA ALA A 126 -6.24 3.70 11.06
C ALA A 126 -7.02 4.51 12.08
N ASP A 127 -6.35 5.00 13.13
CA ASP A 127 -7.00 5.75 14.20
C ASP A 127 -7.91 6.85 13.63
N GLY A 128 -7.37 7.75 12.79
CA GLY A 128 -8.06 8.91 12.21
C GLY A 128 -9.08 8.63 11.11
N TYR A 129 -9.28 7.38 10.71
CA TYR A 129 -10.12 7.00 9.57
C TYR A 129 -11.15 5.96 9.96
N PHE A 130 -12.26 5.89 9.23
CA PHE A 130 -13.17 4.74 9.32
C PHE A 130 -12.47 3.51 8.72
N THR A 131 -12.62 2.37 9.39
CA THR A 131 -12.14 1.09 8.87
C THR A 131 -12.82 0.79 7.53
N THR A 132 -12.09 0.27 6.56
CA THR A 132 -12.68 -0.13 5.28
C THR A 132 -12.12 -1.48 4.87
N SER A 133 -12.80 -2.13 3.95
CA SER A 133 -12.34 -3.38 3.36
C SER A 133 -12.48 -3.33 1.84
N THR A 134 -11.56 -3.99 1.14
CA THR A 134 -11.60 -4.14 -0.31
C THR A 134 -11.17 -5.54 -0.70
N ASP A 135 -11.77 -6.06 -1.76
CA ASP A 135 -11.36 -7.32 -2.36
C ASP A 135 -10.28 -7.08 -3.41
N ILE A 136 -9.29 -7.95 -3.42
CA ILE A 136 -8.20 -8.00 -4.38
C ILE A 136 -8.26 -9.34 -5.08
N ILE A 137 -8.27 -9.29 -6.41
CA ILE A 137 -8.38 -10.48 -7.25
C ILE A 137 -7.10 -10.58 -8.10
N TYR A 138 -6.37 -11.68 -7.94
CA TYR A 138 -5.16 -11.98 -8.70
C TYR A 138 -5.39 -13.17 -9.64
N THR A 139 -5.21 -12.94 -10.94
CA THR A 139 -5.50 -13.91 -12.02
C THR A 139 -4.24 -14.46 -12.70
N GLY A 140 -3.08 -14.38 -12.05
CA GLY A 140 -1.81 -14.85 -12.62
C GLY A 140 -1.06 -13.83 -13.49
N HIS A 141 -1.55 -12.59 -13.57
CA HIS A 141 -0.93 -11.48 -14.31
C HIS A 141 -0.47 -10.39 -13.35
N PRO A 142 0.58 -9.61 -13.69
CA PRO A 142 1.04 -8.50 -12.85
C PRO A 142 -0.13 -7.58 -12.45
N ILE A 143 -0.24 -7.31 -11.16
CA ILE A 143 -1.31 -6.47 -10.63
C ILE A 143 -0.84 -5.01 -10.55
N SER A 144 -1.71 -4.08 -10.96
CA SER A 144 -1.47 -2.65 -10.80
C SER A 144 -1.60 -2.22 -9.33
N LEU A 145 -1.08 -1.02 -9.02
CA LEU A 145 -1.25 -0.37 -7.72
C LEU A 145 -2.73 -0.27 -7.32
N GLN A 146 -3.09 -0.90 -6.21
CA GLN A 146 -4.44 -0.85 -5.65
C GLN A 146 -4.62 0.43 -4.84
N LYS A 147 -5.50 1.33 -5.30
CA LYS A 147 -5.76 2.61 -4.63
C LYS A 147 -7.01 2.49 -3.75
N ILE A 148 -6.83 2.70 -2.46
CA ILE A 148 -7.86 2.53 -1.44
C ILE A 148 -8.15 3.89 -0.81
N SER A 149 -9.39 4.34 -0.91
CA SER A 149 -9.82 5.61 -0.30
C SER A 149 -10.25 5.38 1.15
N LEU A 150 -9.76 6.22 2.05
CA LEU A 150 -10.06 6.21 3.48
C LEU A 150 -10.80 7.48 3.86
N VAL A 151 -11.90 7.34 4.61
CA VAL A 151 -12.72 8.47 5.05
C VAL A 151 -12.23 8.98 6.40
N SER A 152 -11.70 10.20 6.41
CA SER A 152 -11.21 10.86 7.62
C SER A 152 -12.37 11.13 8.59
N LYS A 153 -12.18 10.78 9.86
CA LYS A 153 -13.09 11.13 10.95
C LYS A 153 -13.02 12.62 11.31
N ALA A 154 -11.87 13.25 11.05
CA ALA A 154 -11.60 14.63 11.38
C ALA A 154 -12.07 15.61 10.30
N ALA A 155 -11.83 15.23 9.03
CA ALA A 155 -12.13 16.05 7.88
C ALA A 155 -12.81 15.21 6.79
N PRO A 156 -14.03 14.72 7.03
CA PRO A 156 -14.74 13.91 6.06
C PRO A 156 -15.05 14.70 4.76
N PRO A 157 -15.24 14.00 3.61
CA PRO A 157 -15.77 14.60 2.39
C PRO A 157 -17.13 15.27 2.58
N ALA A 158 -17.51 16.17 1.67
CA ALA A 158 -18.84 16.78 1.68
C ALA A 158 -19.93 15.69 1.56
N GLY A 159 -21.01 15.83 2.32
CA GLY A 159 -22.07 14.81 2.42
C GLY A 159 -21.83 13.77 3.52
N ILE A 160 -20.62 13.68 4.07
CA ILE A 160 -20.29 12.81 5.20
C ILE A 160 -20.12 13.66 6.47
N ALA A 161 -20.73 13.22 7.57
CA ALA A 161 -20.63 13.86 8.88
C ALA A 161 -20.14 12.88 9.94
N VAL A 162 -19.42 13.38 10.94
CA VAL A 162 -18.89 12.56 12.04
C VAL A 162 -19.21 13.22 13.36
N ALA A 163 -19.64 12.42 14.34
CA ALA A 163 -19.84 12.84 15.71
C ALA A 163 -19.06 11.92 16.65
N LEU A 164 -18.52 12.47 17.73
CA LEU A 164 -17.73 11.74 18.72
C LEU A 164 -18.23 12.00 20.14
N GLN A 165 -18.15 10.98 20.99
CA GLN A 165 -18.42 11.11 22.42
C GLN A 165 -17.15 10.85 23.21
N LYS A 166 -16.76 11.80 24.05
CA LYS A 166 -15.61 11.67 24.94
C LYS A 166 -16.02 11.06 26.29
N ASP A 167 -15.02 10.62 27.04
CA ASP A 167 -15.18 10.14 28.42
C ASP A 167 -16.14 8.94 28.56
N VAL A 168 -16.21 8.12 27.51
CA VAL A 168 -16.94 6.85 27.52
C VAL A 168 -16.02 5.75 28.00
N LYS A 169 -16.49 4.95 28.96
CA LYS A 169 -15.73 3.88 29.58
C LYS A 169 -16.58 2.65 29.84
N THR A 170 -15.93 1.49 29.90
CA THR A 170 -16.48 0.25 30.43
C THR A 170 -15.79 -0.15 31.73
N ASP A 171 -16.50 -0.89 32.58
CA ASP A 171 -15.88 -1.55 33.73
C ASP A 171 -15.08 -2.80 33.32
N THR A 172 -14.54 -3.52 34.29
CA THR A 172 -13.75 -4.74 34.10
C THR A 172 -14.54 -5.91 33.50
N SER A 173 -15.87 -5.83 33.47
CA SER A 173 -16.75 -6.82 32.82
C SER A 173 -17.17 -6.40 31.40
N GLY A 174 -16.72 -5.24 30.93
CA GLY A 174 -17.09 -4.66 29.63
C GLY A 174 -18.41 -3.92 29.64
N LYS A 175 -18.96 -3.64 30.83
CA LYS A 175 -20.24 -2.97 31.00
C LYS A 175 -20.05 -1.46 30.87
N LEU A 176 -20.86 -0.84 30.02
CA LEU A 176 -20.84 0.58 29.75
C LEU A 176 -21.25 1.39 30.99
N LEU A 177 -20.44 2.37 31.38
CA LEU A 177 -20.66 3.17 32.60
C LEU A 177 -21.62 4.35 32.40
N LYS A 178 -21.81 4.82 31.17
CA LYS A 178 -22.68 5.95 30.81
C LYS A 178 -23.29 5.73 29.44
N ASP A 179 -24.47 6.28 29.21
CA ASP A 179 -25.13 6.22 27.91
C ASP A 179 -24.24 6.78 26.79
N ILE A 180 -24.26 6.15 25.63
CA ILE A 180 -23.80 6.73 24.37
C ILE A 180 -25.00 7.37 23.69
N GLN A 181 -24.86 8.63 23.28
CA GLN A 181 -25.87 9.42 22.59
C GLN A 181 -25.18 10.34 21.58
N LEU A 182 -25.27 10.01 20.30
CA LEU A 182 -24.60 10.75 19.23
C LEU A 182 -25.52 11.08 18.07
N THR A 183 -25.26 12.22 17.43
CA THR A 183 -25.90 12.61 16.17
C THR A 183 -24.85 13.23 15.24
N ALA A 184 -24.58 12.56 14.11
CA ALA A 184 -23.73 13.06 13.04
C ALA A 184 -24.62 13.76 12.00
N LYS A 185 -24.59 15.10 11.99
CA LYS A 185 -25.40 15.92 11.09
C LYS A 185 -24.52 16.56 10.02
N THR A 186 -24.90 16.39 8.77
CA THR A 186 -24.19 17.02 7.64
C THR A 186 -24.45 18.52 7.57
N THR A 187 -23.46 19.26 7.08
CA THR A 187 -23.58 20.68 6.71
C THR A 187 -23.67 20.86 5.20
N ASP A 188 -23.62 19.77 4.43
CA ASP A 188 -23.74 19.82 2.98
C ASP A 188 -25.15 20.24 2.54
N VAL A 189 -25.20 21.14 1.55
CA VAL A 189 -26.44 21.74 1.05
C VAL A 189 -27.30 20.72 0.33
N ALA A 190 -26.70 19.86 -0.50
CA ALA A 190 -27.42 18.83 -1.26
C ALA A 190 -28.10 17.81 -0.33
N SER A 191 -27.48 17.57 0.83
CA SER A 191 -27.95 16.67 1.87
C SER A 191 -29.01 17.27 2.80
N LYS A 192 -29.35 18.56 2.66
CA LYS A 192 -30.41 19.26 3.42
C LYS A 192 -30.34 19.03 4.94
N GLY A 193 -29.13 19.00 5.49
CA GLY A 193 -28.91 18.82 6.93
C GLY A 193 -29.38 17.47 7.49
N ALA A 194 -29.51 16.44 6.66
CA ALA A 194 -29.80 15.08 7.11
C ALA A 194 -28.70 14.55 8.05
N ALA A 195 -29.07 13.61 8.92
CA ALA A 195 -28.21 13.10 9.97
C ALA A 195 -28.34 11.58 10.16
N ALA A 196 -27.43 11.01 10.94
CA ALA A 196 -27.66 9.73 11.61
C ALA A 196 -27.47 9.91 13.13
N SER A 197 -28.26 9.19 13.92
CA SER A 197 -28.14 9.17 15.37
C SER A 197 -28.07 7.75 15.91
N PHE A 198 -27.24 7.56 16.93
CA PHE A 198 -27.08 6.30 17.64
C PHE A 198 -27.20 6.53 19.13
N SER A 199 -27.91 5.63 19.79
CA SER A 199 -27.99 5.59 21.24
C SER A 199 -27.73 4.19 21.77
N LEU A 200 -27.04 4.13 22.91
CA LEU A 200 -26.80 2.89 23.64
C LEU A 200 -26.85 3.17 25.14
N ALA A 201 -27.73 2.48 25.85
CA ALA A 201 -27.88 2.68 27.29
C ALA A 201 -26.66 2.15 28.06
N ALA A 202 -26.33 2.82 29.17
CA ALA A 202 -25.44 2.31 30.19
C ALA A 202 -25.91 0.91 30.64
N ASN A 203 -24.99 0.13 31.18
CA ASN A 203 -25.18 -1.27 31.53
C ASN A 203 -25.21 -2.27 30.37
N THR A 204 -25.14 -1.81 29.12
CA THR A 204 -24.85 -2.68 27.98
C THR A 204 -23.41 -3.18 28.04
N ILE A 205 -23.18 -4.45 27.73
CA ILE A 205 -21.85 -5.05 27.64
C ILE A 205 -21.41 -5.02 26.18
N LEU A 206 -20.26 -4.41 25.92
CA LEU A 206 -19.63 -4.33 24.59
C LEU A 206 -18.59 -5.44 24.43
N LYS A 207 -18.73 -6.23 23.36
CA LYS A 207 -17.78 -7.30 23.02
C LYS A 207 -17.27 -7.14 21.60
N ASP A 208 -16.07 -7.61 21.35
CA ASP A 208 -15.52 -7.71 19.99
C ASP A 208 -16.14 -8.89 19.21
N GLU A 209 -15.74 -9.06 17.95
CA GLU A 209 -16.22 -10.14 17.07
C GLU A 209 -15.89 -11.54 17.63
N LYS A 210 -14.86 -11.66 18.47
CA LYS A 210 -14.46 -12.92 19.15
C LYS A 210 -15.21 -13.13 20.47
N GLY A 211 -16.13 -12.24 20.83
CA GLY A 211 -16.90 -12.29 22.06
C GLY A 211 -16.15 -11.80 23.31
N GLN A 212 -14.96 -11.23 23.17
CA GLN A 212 -14.20 -10.69 24.29
C GLN A 212 -14.70 -9.30 24.67
N ALA A 213 -14.85 -9.04 25.97
CA ALA A 213 -15.27 -7.75 26.47
C ALA A 213 -14.25 -6.64 26.18
N LEU A 214 -14.73 -5.47 25.73
CA LEU A 214 -13.95 -4.23 25.64
C LEU A 214 -13.88 -3.59 27.03
N ILE A 215 -12.68 -3.25 27.50
CA ILE A 215 -12.45 -2.81 28.89
C ILE A 215 -11.75 -1.45 28.90
N GLY A 216 -12.18 -0.57 29.81
CA GLY A 216 -11.51 0.71 30.07
C GLY A 216 -12.03 1.84 29.19
N ASP A 217 -11.12 2.72 28.76
CA ASP A 217 -11.48 3.91 27.97
C ASP A 217 -11.86 3.52 26.53
N LEU A 218 -12.95 4.11 26.04
CA LEU A 218 -13.47 3.88 24.71
C LEU A 218 -13.37 5.13 23.83
N LYS A 219 -12.92 4.94 22.59
CA LYS A 219 -13.08 5.91 21.50
C LYS A 219 -14.40 5.61 20.80
N VAL A 220 -15.36 6.52 20.89
CA VAL A 220 -16.70 6.36 20.34
C VAL A 220 -16.95 7.41 19.26
N SER A 221 -17.31 6.96 18.07
CA SER A 221 -17.75 7.83 16.99
C SER A 221 -18.83 7.20 16.14
N ILE A 222 -19.62 8.05 15.49
CA ILE A 222 -20.52 7.64 14.42
C ILE A 222 -20.26 8.48 13.18
N GLY A 223 -20.45 7.87 12.02
CA GLY A 223 -20.42 8.53 10.72
C GLY A 223 -21.80 8.47 10.06
N TYR A 224 -22.27 9.58 9.51
CA TYR A 224 -23.39 9.62 8.57
C TYR A 224 -22.87 9.83 7.16
N PHE A 225 -23.34 9.03 6.22
CA PHE A 225 -22.97 9.10 4.81
C PHE A 225 -24.25 9.38 4.02
N SER A 226 -24.38 10.62 3.54
CA SER A 226 -25.57 11.04 2.79
C SER A 226 -25.64 10.35 1.43
N PRO A 227 -26.83 9.98 0.93
CA PRO A 227 -27.01 9.49 -0.44
C PRO A 227 -26.75 10.58 -1.51
N LYS A 228 -26.48 11.82 -1.08
CA LYS A 228 -26.08 12.95 -1.94
C LYS A 228 -24.57 13.23 -1.93
N THR A 229 -23.79 12.40 -1.25
CA THR A 229 -22.33 12.47 -1.25
C THR A 229 -21.80 12.27 -2.66
N GLU A 230 -20.99 13.19 -3.16
CA GLU A 230 -20.30 12.97 -4.43
C GLU A 230 -19.28 11.83 -4.31
N ASN A 231 -19.10 11.06 -5.39
CA ASN A 231 -18.17 9.93 -5.41
C ASN A 231 -18.49 8.88 -4.34
N ILE A 232 -19.79 8.69 -4.04
CA ILE A 232 -20.25 7.80 -2.97
C ILE A 232 -19.69 6.39 -3.15
N GLY A 233 -19.63 5.83 -4.36
CA GLY A 233 -19.10 4.50 -4.61
C GLY A 233 -17.64 4.27 -4.17
N ALA A 234 -16.82 5.33 -4.02
CA ALA A 234 -15.44 5.21 -3.56
C ALA A 234 -15.25 5.44 -2.05
N VAL A 235 -16.20 6.11 -1.41
CA VAL A 235 -16.13 6.47 0.03
C VAL A 235 -17.07 5.65 0.88
N PHE A 236 -17.99 4.93 0.25
CA PHE A 236 -18.94 4.06 0.88
C PHE A 236 -18.24 2.79 1.39
N PRO A 237 -18.17 2.56 2.71
CA PRO A 237 -17.53 1.37 3.28
C PRO A 237 -18.22 0.11 2.77
N GLY A 238 -17.47 -0.89 2.31
CA GLY A 238 -18.03 -2.12 1.72
C GLY A 238 -18.54 -1.98 0.27
N GLY A 239 -18.50 -0.77 -0.30
CA GLY A 239 -18.95 -0.48 -1.65
C GLY A 239 -20.47 -0.56 -1.85
N LEU A 240 -20.94 0.00 -2.97
CA LEU A 240 -22.34 -0.08 -3.40
C LEU A 240 -22.59 -1.17 -4.46
N ASN A 241 -21.55 -1.93 -4.80
CA ASN A 241 -21.52 -2.95 -5.86
C ASN A 241 -20.97 -4.28 -5.31
N PRO A 242 -21.56 -4.85 -4.25
CA PRO A 242 -21.00 -6.04 -3.59
C PRO A 242 -21.00 -7.26 -4.51
N ASP A 243 -19.97 -8.11 -4.41
CA ASP A 243 -19.90 -9.38 -5.13
C ASP A 243 -21.12 -10.26 -4.84
N GLN A 244 -21.51 -10.33 -3.57
CA GLN A 244 -22.68 -11.04 -3.08
C GLN A 244 -23.30 -10.33 -1.88
N VAL A 245 -24.61 -10.51 -1.73
CA VAL A 245 -25.40 -10.12 -0.57
C VAL A 245 -26.14 -11.33 -0.04
N LYS A 246 -26.46 -11.31 1.25
CA LYS A 246 -27.21 -12.35 1.94
C LYS A 246 -28.62 -11.87 2.24
N VAL A 247 -29.59 -12.49 1.59
CA VAL A 247 -31.02 -12.18 1.74
C VAL A 247 -31.76 -13.37 2.32
N PHE A 248 -32.85 -13.10 3.04
CA PHE A 248 -33.74 -14.12 3.54
C PHE A 248 -34.98 -14.20 2.66
N GLU A 249 -35.06 -15.23 1.82
CA GLU A 249 -36.14 -15.44 0.86
C GLU A 249 -36.65 -16.88 0.95
N ASN A 250 -37.97 -17.08 0.83
CA ASN A 250 -38.60 -18.40 0.88
C ASN A 250 -38.17 -19.23 2.12
N ASN A 251 -38.09 -18.56 3.28
CA ASN A 251 -37.62 -19.13 4.55
C ASN A 251 -36.18 -19.70 4.53
N GLN A 252 -35.34 -19.24 3.61
CA GLN A 252 -33.94 -19.66 3.52
C GLN A 252 -33.01 -18.47 3.29
N TRP A 253 -31.83 -18.51 3.90
CA TRP A 253 -30.75 -17.60 3.57
C TRP A 253 -30.17 -17.95 2.20
N ARG A 254 -30.04 -16.95 1.33
CA ARG A 254 -29.49 -17.10 -0.01
C ARG A 254 -28.45 -16.02 -0.27
N LEU A 255 -27.40 -16.40 -1.00
CA LEU A 255 -26.44 -15.47 -1.55
C LEU A 255 -26.91 -15.07 -2.95
N GLN A 256 -26.91 -13.77 -3.22
CA GLN A 256 -27.30 -13.20 -4.50
C GLN A 256 -26.32 -12.11 -4.91
N GLN A 257 -26.13 -11.90 -6.20
CA GLN A 257 -25.33 -10.78 -6.70
C GLN A 257 -26.21 -9.59 -7.03
N GLY A 258 -25.69 -8.38 -6.85
CA GLY A 258 -26.41 -7.18 -7.20
C GLY A 258 -25.68 -5.89 -6.87
N TYR A 259 -26.43 -4.80 -6.91
CA TYR A 259 -25.95 -3.47 -6.53
C TYR A 259 -26.96 -2.76 -5.63
N PHE A 260 -26.48 -1.73 -4.96
CA PHE A 260 -27.22 -0.91 -4.02
C PHE A 260 -27.42 0.51 -4.54
N VAL A 261 -28.58 1.05 -4.17
CA VAL A 261 -28.87 2.49 -4.24
C VAL A 261 -29.23 2.92 -2.83
N THR A 262 -28.39 3.75 -2.24
CA THR A 262 -28.53 4.13 -0.82
C THR A 262 -29.47 5.31 -0.63
N ALA A 263 -30.23 5.25 0.45
CA ALA A 263 -30.99 6.34 1.04
C ALA A 263 -30.30 6.95 2.28
N GLY A 264 -29.13 6.42 2.65
CA GLY A 264 -28.25 6.87 3.73
C GLY A 264 -27.58 5.71 4.46
N LEU A 265 -26.31 5.89 4.83
CA LEU A 265 -25.54 4.93 5.64
C LEU A 265 -25.14 5.54 6.99
N MET A 266 -25.04 4.66 7.98
CA MET A 266 -24.45 4.92 9.28
C MET A 266 -23.27 3.99 9.55
N ALA A 267 -22.18 4.56 10.04
CA ALA A 267 -21.07 3.86 10.64
C ALA A 267 -21.12 4.05 12.15
N VAL A 268 -20.97 2.98 12.93
CA VAL A 268 -20.72 3.07 14.38
C VAL A 268 -19.36 2.46 14.66
N ASP A 269 -18.46 3.25 15.25
CA ASP A 269 -17.10 2.84 15.55
C ASP A 269 -16.79 3.08 17.02
N ILE A 270 -16.63 1.97 17.76
CA ILE A 270 -16.31 1.95 19.18
C ILE A 270 -15.09 1.06 19.37
N THR A 271 -13.98 1.64 19.82
CA THR A 271 -12.71 0.92 20.03
C THR A 271 -12.16 1.16 21.43
N ASP A 272 -11.52 0.14 22.00
CA ASP A 272 -10.78 0.27 23.27
C ASP A 272 -9.31 0.70 23.06
N ALA A 273 -8.58 0.86 24.17
CA ALA A 273 -7.16 1.24 24.14
C ALA A 273 -6.24 0.20 23.49
N GLN A 274 -6.68 -1.07 23.39
CA GLN A 274 -5.96 -2.14 22.69
C GLN A 274 -6.28 -2.18 21.18
N GLY A 275 -7.19 -1.33 20.70
CA GLY A 275 -7.64 -1.30 19.32
C GLY A 275 -8.68 -2.36 18.99
N ARG A 276 -9.27 -3.03 19.99
CA ARG A 276 -10.37 -3.97 19.76
C ARG A 276 -11.64 -3.18 19.46
N LYS A 277 -12.34 -3.55 18.39
CA LYS A 277 -13.57 -2.91 17.93
C LYS A 277 -14.79 -3.64 18.48
N ALA A 278 -15.77 -2.89 18.98
CA ALA A 278 -17.03 -3.45 19.43
C ALA A 278 -17.82 -3.97 18.24
N HIS A 279 -18.38 -5.17 18.38
CA HIS A 279 -19.22 -5.82 17.38
C HIS A 279 -20.51 -6.35 18.01
N LEU A 280 -20.45 -7.01 19.17
CA LEU A 280 -21.62 -7.62 19.79
C LEU A 280 -22.11 -6.81 20.98
N LEU A 281 -23.44 -6.68 21.11
CA LEU A 281 -24.10 -6.07 22.26
C LEU A 281 -24.73 -7.18 23.12
N SER A 282 -24.53 -7.10 24.43
CA SER A 282 -25.18 -8.00 25.39
C SER A 282 -25.82 -7.18 26.50
N ASN A 283 -26.94 -7.65 27.06
CA ASN A 283 -27.67 -6.96 28.13
C ASN A 283 -28.16 -5.54 27.74
N GLY A 284 -28.43 -5.34 26.45
CA GLY A 284 -28.91 -4.08 25.87
C GLY A 284 -29.04 -4.16 24.35
N GLN A 285 -29.69 -3.17 23.75
CA GLN A 285 -29.78 -2.97 22.29
C GLN A 285 -29.44 -1.52 21.98
N GLY A 286 -28.82 -1.28 20.82
CA GLY A 286 -28.59 0.06 20.32
C GLY A 286 -29.79 0.54 19.51
N THR A 287 -30.15 1.81 19.61
CA THR A 287 -31.13 2.43 18.69
C THR A 287 -30.41 3.23 17.64
N MET A 288 -30.69 2.94 16.37
CA MET A 288 -30.17 3.68 15.22
C MET A 288 -31.32 4.42 14.53
N THR A 289 -31.02 5.64 14.09
CA THR A 289 -31.87 6.39 13.15
C THR A 289 -30.99 6.93 12.04
N ILE A 290 -31.33 6.59 10.79
CA ILE A 290 -30.67 7.12 9.61
C ILE A 290 -31.68 8.00 8.88
N GLN A 291 -31.27 9.22 8.53
CA GLN A 291 -32.12 10.14 7.79
C GLN A 291 -31.84 10.10 6.29
N THR A 292 -32.94 10.14 5.54
CA THR A 292 -32.95 10.36 4.10
C THR A 292 -33.31 11.81 3.79
N PRO A 293 -32.51 12.55 2.99
CA PRO A 293 -32.78 13.93 2.64
C PRO A 293 -34.13 14.12 1.92
N ALA A 294 -34.82 15.22 2.25
CA ALA A 294 -36.09 15.57 1.61
C ALA A 294 -35.96 15.67 0.08
N GLY A 295 -36.87 15.01 -0.65
CA GLY A 295 -36.88 15.01 -2.11
C GLY A 295 -35.90 14.02 -2.76
N LEU A 296 -35.30 13.10 -2.00
CA LEU A 296 -34.67 11.92 -2.60
C LEU A 296 -35.72 11.15 -3.41
N LEU A 297 -35.38 10.79 -4.64
CA LEU A 297 -36.24 9.96 -5.48
C LEU A 297 -36.09 8.50 -5.07
N ASN A 298 -37.22 7.80 -4.90
CA ASN A 298 -37.24 6.36 -4.84
C ASN A 298 -36.94 5.80 -6.25
N PRO A 299 -35.85 5.03 -6.43
CA PRO A 299 -35.43 4.53 -7.74
C PRO A 299 -36.38 3.48 -8.35
N GLU A 300 -37.26 2.85 -7.55
CA GLU A 300 -38.25 1.88 -8.02
C GLU A 300 -39.50 2.57 -8.59
N THR A 301 -39.91 3.71 -8.01
CA THR A 301 -41.14 4.42 -8.41
C THR A 301 -40.87 5.69 -9.21
N ASN A 302 -39.63 6.18 -9.19
CA ASN A 302 -39.20 7.48 -9.73
C ASN A 302 -39.99 8.67 -9.16
N LEU A 303 -40.53 8.53 -7.95
CA LEU A 303 -41.23 9.58 -7.20
C LEU A 303 -40.43 9.93 -5.94
N PRO A 304 -40.57 11.14 -5.38
CA PRO A 304 -39.97 11.46 -4.08
C PRO A 304 -40.41 10.48 -2.99
N VAL A 305 -39.46 10.07 -2.13
CA VAL A 305 -39.76 9.30 -0.91
C VAL A 305 -40.82 10.02 -0.09
N LYS A 306 -41.76 9.26 0.47
CA LYS A 306 -42.86 9.76 1.31
C LYS A 306 -43.10 8.88 2.55
N ASP A 307 -43.95 9.36 3.45
CA ASP A 307 -44.34 8.63 4.65
C ASP A 307 -44.93 7.26 4.34
N GLY A 308 -44.44 6.26 5.07
CA GLY A 308 -44.91 4.88 4.97
C GLY A 308 -44.26 4.06 3.85
N ASP A 309 -43.50 4.69 2.94
CA ASP A 309 -42.63 3.95 2.01
C ASP A 309 -41.66 3.08 2.81
N THR A 310 -41.28 1.93 2.26
CA THR A 310 -40.40 0.95 2.90
C THR A 310 -39.03 0.93 2.27
N ILE A 311 -38.02 0.56 3.06
CA ILE A 311 -36.64 0.38 2.58
C ILE A 311 -35.98 -0.81 3.29
N PRO A 312 -35.34 -1.74 2.55
CA PRO A 312 -34.49 -2.74 3.17
C PRO A 312 -33.34 -2.11 3.96
N VAL A 313 -33.05 -2.67 5.13
CA VAL A 313 -31.97 -2.26 6.01
C VAL A 313 -30.92 -3.36 6.04
N TRP A 314 -29.68 -2.97 5.74
CA TRP A 314 -28.56 -3.89 5.54
C TRP A 314 -27.46 -3.65 6.57
N SER A 315 -26.78 -4.72 6.96
CA SER A 315 -25.55 -4.68 7.75
C SER A 315 -24.38 -5.21 6.93
N HIS A 316 -23.17 -4.70 7.18
CA HIS A 316 -21.94 -5.15 6.50
C HIS A 316 -20.91 -5.69 7.47
N SER A 317 -20.44 -6.91 7.22
CA SER A 317 -19.28 -7.48 7.91
C SER A 317 -18.01 -7.07 7.16
N GLU A 318 -17.10 -6.32 7.79
CA GLU A 318 -15.81 -5.94 7.19
C GLU A 318 -14.89 -7.17 6.98
N THR A 319 -15.02 -8.17 7.85
CA THR A 319 -14.30 -9.45 7.84
C THR A 319 -14.72 -10.30 6.64
N THR A 320 -16.02 -10.54 6.50
CA THR A 320 -16.56 -11.38 5.41
C THR A 320 -16.98 -10.61 4.16
N GLY A 321 -16.92 -9.28 4.18
CA GLY A 321 -17.35 -8.35 3.11
C GLY A 321 -18.79 -8.53 2.66
N LEU A 322 -19.58 -9.29 3.42
CA LEU A 322 -20.93 -9.67 3.06
C LEU A 322 -21.90 -8.65 3.62
N TRP A 323 -22.75 -8.13 2.73
CA TRP A 323 -23.93 -7.38 3.14
C TRP A 323 -25.07 -8.33 3.44
N GLN A 324 -25.71 -8.21 4.60
CA GLN A 324 -26.86 -9.00 5.00
C GLN A 324 -28.08 -8.11 5.18
N GLN A 325 -29.22 -8.51 4.61
CA GLN A 325 -30.49 -7.84 4.89
C GLN A 325 -30.95 -8.24 6.29
N GLU A 326 -31.17 -7.25 7.15
CA GLU A 326 -31.53 -7.45 8.56
C GLU A 326 -33.03 -7.28 8.78
N LEU A 327 -33.61 -6.22 8.21
CA LEU A 327 -35.02 -5.87 8.37
C LEU A 327 -35.52 -4.97 7.24
N VAL A 328 -36.80 -4.60 7.28
CA VAL A 328 -37.39 -3.60 6.39
C VAL A 328 -37.83 -2.41 7.24
N GLY A 329 -37.20 -1.27 7.02
CA GLY A 329 -37.53 0.00 7.64
C GLY A 329 -38.70 0.69 6.96
N LYS A 330 -39.27 1.69 7.65
CA LYS A 330 -40.31 2.57 7.11
C LYS A 330 -39.87 4.02 7.24
N PHE A 331 -40.04 4.79 6.18
CA PHE A 331 -39.78 6.21 6.19
C PHE A 331 -40.85 6.96 6.98
N LYS A 332 -40.42 7.86 7.85
CA LYS A 332 -41.28 8.78 8.59
C LYS A 332 -40.70 10.19 8.53
N GLN A 333 -41.45 11.12 7.96
CA GLN A 333 -41.04 12.50 7.82
C GLN A 333 -40.91 13.16 9.20
N ASN A 334 -39.79 13.83 9.41
CA ASN A 334 -39.53 14.62 10.60
C ASN A 334 -39.90 16.10 10.39
N ALA A 335 -39.82 16.88 11.46
CA ALA A 335 -40.19 18.31 11.43
C ALA A 335 -39.32 19.15 10.48
N GLN A 336 -38.13 18.67 10.10
CA GLN A 336 -37.22 19.33 9.15
C GLN A 336 -37.51 18.90 7.69
N GLY A 337 -38.49 18.02 7.46
CA GLY A 337 -38.90 17.54 6.15
C GLY A 337 -38.08 16.36 5.60
N ASN A 338 -37.00 15.97 6.29
CA ASN A 338 -36.24 14.75 6.01
C ASN A 338 -37.00 13.52 6.52
N PHE A 339 -36.60 12.32 6.11
CA PHE A 339 -37.28 11.07 6.51
C PHE A 339 -36.39 10.25 7.44
N ASP A 340 -36.91 9.92 8.61
CA ASP A 340 -36.26 9.05 9.59
C ASP A 340 -36.60 7.59 9.29
N VAL A 341 -35.60 6.71 9.37
CA VAL A 341 -35.77 5.26 9.50
C VAL A 341 -35.08 4.81 10.79
N SER A 342 -35.87 4.36 11.77
CA SER A 342 -35.40 4.02 13.11
C SER A 342 -35.63 2.56 13.45
N TYR A 343 -34.62 1.91 14.05
CA TYR A 343 -34.67 0.50 14.43
C TYR A 343 -33.69 0.19 15.57
N GLN A 344 -33.91 -0.97 16.22
CA GLN A 344 -33.02 -1.50 17.24
C GLN A 344 -32.01 -2.47 16.62
N VAL A 345 -30.78 -2.47 17.14
CA VAL A 345 -29.69 -3.34 16.70
C VAL A 345 -29.10 -4.11 17.88
N SER A 346 -28.71 -5.36 17.64
CA SER A 346 -28.04 -6.24 18.61
C SER A 346 -26.54 -6.38 18.35
N HIS A 347 -26.06 -5.85 17.23
CA HIS A 347 -24.66 -5.84 16.83
C HIS A 347 -24.30 -4.51 16.14
N LEU A 348 -23.02 -4.22 16.09
CA LEU A 348 -22.46 -3.01 15.50
C LEU A 348 -21.68 -3.37 14.24
N SER A 349 -21.95 -2.61 13.19
CA SER A 349 -21.38 -2.75 11.85
C SER A 349 -21.59 -1.43 11.09
N TYR A 350 -21.29 -1.41 9.80
CA TYR A 350 -21.95 -0.45 8.92
C TYR A 350 -23.41 -0.86 8.73
N TRP A 351 -24.29 0.12 8.70
CA TRP A 351 -25.73 -0.05 8.51
C TRP A 351 -26.19 0.86 7.38
N ASN A 352 -26.90 0.30 6.41
CA ASN A 352 -27.32 1.06 5.23
C ASN A 352 -28.80 0.88 4.93
N LEU A 353 -29.41 1.94 4.42
CA LEU A 353 -30.75 1.94 3.85
C LEU A 353 -30.61 1.80 2.34
N ASP A 354 -30.92 0.64 1.74
CA ASP A 354 -30.75 0.43 0.30
C ASP A 354 -31.94 -0.18 -0.39
N TRP A 355 -32.18 0.32 -1.61
CA TRP A 355 -32.80 -0.47 -2.65
C TRP A 355 -31.76 -1.40 -3.28
N TYR A 356 -32.11 -2.67 -3.41
CA TYR A 356 -31.25 -3.72 -3.94
C TYR A 356 -31.76 -4.22 -5.28
N TYR A 357 -30.84 -4.38 -6.24
CA TYR A 357 -31.15 -4.82 -7.58
C TYR A 357 -30.22 -5.95 -8.01
N ASN A 358 -30.78 -7.01 -8.58
CA ASN A 358 -30.03 -8.18 -9.08
C ASN A 358 -29.75 -8.14 -10.59
N LYS A 359 -30.27 -7.14 -11.32
CA LYS A 359 -30.01 -6.94 -12.75
C LYS A 359 -28.75 -6.11 -12.94
N MET A 360 -27.62 -6.79 -13.02
CA MET A 360 -26.31 -6.14 -13.11
C MET A 360 -25.44 -6.77 -14.21
N CYS A 361 -24.49 -6.00 -14.70
CA CYS A 361 -23.41 -6.47 -15.53
C CYS A 361 -22.28 -6.93 -14.61
N ALA A 362 -22.08 -8.25 -14.53
CA ALA A 362 -21.01 -8.84 -13.73
C ALA A 362 -19.65 -8.22 -14.10
N GLU A 363 -19.41 -8.07 -15.40
CA GLU A 363 -18.36 -7.24 -15.96
C GLU A 363 -18.97 -6.33 -17.03
N LEU A 364 -18.69 -5.02 -16.96
CA LEU A 364 -18.98 -4.04 -18.00
C LEU A 364 -17.66 -3.63 -18.67
N PRO A 365 -17.32 -4.20 -19.85
CA PRO A 365 -16.04 -3.92 -20.49
C PRO A 365 -15.93 -2.47 -20.95
N LEU A 366 -14.80 -1.84 -20.72
CA LEU A 366 -14.46 -0.50 -21.19
C LEU A 366 -13.35 -0.56 -22.25
N GLN A 367 -13.45 0.24 -23.30
CA GLN A 367 -12.40 0.39 -24.31
C GLN A 367 -12.20 1.86 -24.66
N TYR A 368 -10.98 2.36 -24.45
CA TYR A 368 -10.58 3.70 -24.86
C TYR A 368 -10.29 3.76 -26.37
N SER A 369 -10.62 4.88 -27.00
CA SER A 369 -10.40 5.09 -28.45
C SER A 369 -8.92 5.28 -28.83
N GLN A 370 -8.05 5.55 -27.86
CA GLN A 370 -6.62 5.71 -28.04
C GLN A 370 -5.86 5.29 -26.79
N ASP A 371 -4.61 4.87 -26.97
CA ASP A 371 -3.70 4.65 -25.87
C ASP A 371 -3.21 5.98 -25.29
N PHE A 372 -3.21 6.07 -23.97
CA PHE A 372 -2.68 7.23 -23.28
C PHE A 372 -1.95 6.79 -22.01
N HIS A 373 -1.01 7.65 -21.64
CA HIS A 373 -0.42 7.66 -20.33
C HIS A 373 -0.27 9.13 -19.90
N VAL A 374 -0.84 9.51 -18.75
CA VAL A 374 -0.82 10.90 -18.26
C VAL A 374 -0.40 11.05 -16.82
N ASP A 375 0.10 12.25 -16.53
CA ASP A 375 0.35 12.76 -15.19
C ASP A 375 0.08 14.29 -15.18
N PRO A 376 -0.76 14.85 -14.29
CA PRO A 376 -1.56 14.17 -13.26
C PRO A 376 -2.63 13.20 -13.82
N TYR A 377 -3.33 12.50 -12.93
CA TYR A 377 -4.41 11.58 -13.27
C TYR A 377 -5.54 12.25 -14.09
N LEU A 378 -6.18 11.48 -14.96
CA LEU A 378 -7.55 11.77 -15.41
C LEU A 378 -8.53 11.39 -14.31
N THR A 379 -9.68 12.06 -14.27
CA THR A 379 -10.85 11.62 -13.52
C THR A 379 -11.90 11.10 -14.49
N MET A 380 -12.39 9.88 -14.32
CA MET A 380 -13.57 9.37 -15.01
C MET A 380 -14.76 9.45 -14.05
N ASP A 381 -15.65 10.39 -14.30
CA ASP A 381 -16.93 10.47 -13.61
C ASP A 381 -17.91 9.50 -14.27
N ILE A 382 -18.48 8.61 -13.47
CA ILE A 382 -19.49 7.62 -13.85
C ILE A 382 -20.81 8.10 -13.27
N ASP A 383 -21.71 8.52 -14.15
CA ASP A 383 -23.05 8.98 -13.80
C ASP A 383 -24.08 7.92 -14.23
N VAL A 384 -24.85 7.43 -13.26
CA VAL A 384 -25.90 6.44 -13.51
C VAL A 384 -27.24 7.15 -13.51
N GLU A 385 -28.03 6.95 -14.57
CA GLU A 385 -29.33 7.58 -14.73
C GLU A 385 -30.25 7.30 -13.52
N GLY A 386 -30.78 8.37 -12.92
CA GLY A 386 -31.60 8.32 -11.72
C GLY A 386 -30.82 8.42 -10.40
N PHE A 387 -29.52 8.10 -10.40
CA PHE A 387 -28.66 8.17 -9.21
C PHE A 387 -27.74 9.40 -9.25
N GLY A 388 -27.38 9.87 -10.44
CA GLY A 388 -26.40 10.93 -10.65
C GLY A 388 -24.97 10.40 -10.61
N LYS A 389 -24.02 11.27 -10.25
CA LYS A 389 -22.59 10.93 -10.16
C LYS A 389 -22.33 9.87 -9.09
N TYR A 390 -22.24 8.63 -9.54
CA TYR A 390 -22.14 7.41 -8.73
C TYR A 390 -20.71 7.17 -8.23
N GLN A 391 -19.72 7.33 -9.12
CA GLN A 391 -18.31 7.07 -8.82
C GLN A 391 -17.40 7.97 -9.66
N THR A 392 -16.25 8.35 -9.10
CA THR A 392 -15.12 8.94 -9.82
C THR A 392 -13.93 8.01 -9.73
N LEU A 393 -13.40 7.59 -10.87
CA LEU A 393 -12.17 6.81 -10.96
C LEU A 393 -10.99 7.71 -11.34
N TYR A 394 -9.82 7.44 -10.77
CA TYR A 394 -8.58 8.16 -11.07
C TYR A 394 -7.69 7.29 -11.97
N ILE A 395 -7.54 7.71 -13.23
CA ILE A 395 -6.98 6.89 -14.32
C ILE A 395 -5.69 7.53 -14.84
N GLN A 396 -4.61 6.76 -14.95
CA GLN A 396 -3.35 7.24 -15.57
C GLN A 396 -3.13 6.73 -16.98
N ASN A 397 -3.69 5.57 -17.33
CA ASN A 397 -3.46 4.97 -18.63
C ASN A 397 -4.67 4.21 -19.16
N SER A 398 -4.70 3.98 -20.47
CA SER A 398 -5.77 3.27 -21.17
C SER A 398 -5.90 1.78 -20.78
N GLY A 399 -4.90 1.21 -20.09
CA GLY A 399 -4.94 -0.15 -19.56
C GLY A 399 -5.55 -0.27 -18.16
N GLU A 400 -5.85 0.85 -17.49
CA GLU A 400 -6.57 0.86 -16.21
C GLU A 400 -8.09 0.84 -16.43
N PHE A 401 -8.80 0.14 -15.53
CA PHE A 401 -10.26 0.01 -15.57
C PHE A 401 -10.78 -0.47 -16.93
N THR A 402 -10.24 -1.57 -17.45
CA THR A 402 -10.71 -2.19 -18.71
C THR A 402 -12.08 -2.85 -18.57
N TYR A 403 -12.60 -2.94 -17.36
CA TYR A 403 -13.98 -3.30 -17.04
C TYR A 403 -14.38 -2.69 -15.68
N LEU A 404 -15.69 -2.63 -15.44
CA LEU A 404 -16.27 -2.32 -14.14
C LEU A 404 -17.13 -3.49 -13.67
N LEU A 405 -17.09 -3.78 -12.37
CA LEU A 405 -17.85 -4.88 -11.77
C LEU A 405 -19.21 -4.42 -11.26
N ASN A 406 -20.19 -5.32 -11.37
CA ASN A 406 -21.54 -5.20 -10.81
C ASN A 406 -22.27 -3.89 -11.17
N MET A 407 -22.02 -3.35 -12.38
CA MET A 407 -22.68 -2.10 -12.83
C MET A 407 -24.16 -2.35 -13.17
N PRO A 408 -25.07 -1.38 -12.93
CA PRO A 408 -26.49 -1.53 -13.26
C PRO A 408 -26.71 -1.92 -14.72
N GLN A 409 -27.40 -3.04 -14.98
CA GLN A 409 -27.68 -3.48 -16.36
C GLN A 409 -28.82 -2.66 -16.97
N ASP A 410 -29.83 -2.33 -16.17
CA ASP A 410 -31.12 -1.76 -16.56
C ASP A 410 -31.12 -0.22 -16.72
N ARG A 411 -30.01 0.44 -16.39
CA ARG A 411 -29.87 1.91 -16.45
C ARG A 411 -28.91 2.37 -17.54
N ALA A 412 -29.10 3.59 -18.03
CA ALA A 412 -28.09 4.29 -18.82
C ALA A 412 -26.93 4.72 -17.91
N ILE A 413 -25.71 4.70 -18.44
CA ILE A 413 -24.51 5.17 -17.72
C ILE A 413 -23.73 6.10 -18.62
N ASN A 414 -23.50 7.32 -18.14
CA ASN A 414 -22.68 8.33 -18.79
C ASN A 414 -21.29 8.32 -18.17
N PHE A 415 -20.27 8.31 -19.02
CA PHE A 415 -18.88 8.40 -18.61
C PHE A 415 -18.33 9.73 -19.08
N GLN A 416 -17.72 10.50 -18.17
CA GLN A 416 -17.01 11.73 -18.50
C GLN A 416 -15.57 11.64 -18.01
N VAL A 417 -14.62 11.64 -18.95
CA VAL A 417 -13.19 11.65 -18.62
C VAL A 417 -12.71 13.09 -18.65
N LYS A 418 -12.10 13.55 -17.57
CA LYS A 418 -11.59 14.92 -17.40
C LYS A 418 -10.11 14.90 -17.09
N TYR A 419 -9.36 15.86 -17.64
CA TYR A 419 -7.97 16.16 -17.28
C TYR A 419 -7.93 17.56 -16.71
N GLN A 420 -7.48 17.71 -15.45
CA GLN A 420 -7.47 19.01 -14.76
C GLN A 420 -8.84 19.72 -14.83
N ASN A 421 -9.92 18.97 -14.54
CA ASN A 421 -11.34 19.38 -14.65
C ASN A 421 -11.88 19.71 -16.05
N ARG A 422 -11.06 19.67 -17.10
CA ARG A 422 -11.51 19.86 -18.48
C ARG A 422 -11.95 18.53 -19.08
N LEU A 423 -13.10 18.49 -19.75
CA LEU A 423 -13.59 17.28 -20.43
C LEU A 423 -12.66 16.90 -21.61
N VAL A 424 -12.13 15.68 -21.58
CA VAL A 424 -11.19 15.14 -22.58
C VAL A 424 -11.64 13.79 -23.15
N GLY A 425 -12.70 13.19 -22.59
CA GLY A 425 -13.27 11.96 -23.12
C GLY A 425 -14.70 11.74 -22.64
N ARG A 426 -15.44 10.91 -23.37
CA ARG A 426 -16.83 10.56 -23.05
C ARG A 426 -17.16 9.13 -23.43
N GLY A 427 -18.10 8.52 -22.74
CA GLY A 427 -18.64 7.21 -23.09
C GLY A 427 -20.09 7.08 -22.67
N TYR A 428 -20.79 6.11 -23.24
CA TYR A 428 -22.19 5.87 -22.96
C TYR A 428 -22.52 4.38 -22.98
N LYS A 429 -23.18 3.91 -21.93
CA LYS A 429 -23.80 2.59 -21.87
C LYS A 429 -25.32 2.73 -22.05
N ILE A 430 -25.87 1.97 -22.98
CA ILE A 430 -27.31 1.89 -23.23
C ILE A 430 -27.99 1.02 -22.14
N PRO A 431 -29.18 1.39 -21.64
CA PRO A 431 -29.97 0.54 -20.74
C PRO A 431 -30.19 -0.89 -21.28
N ASN A 432 -30.29 -1.86 -20.37
CA ASN A 432 -30.53 -3.28 -20.62
C ASN A 432 -29.44 -3.99 -21.45
N THR A 433 -28.23 -3.45 -21.51
CA THR A 433 -27.08 -4.07 -22.18
C THR A 433 -25.89 -4.23 -21.24
N CYS A 434 -25.03 -5.22 -21.48
CA CYS A 434 -23.70 -5.33 -20.86
C CYS A 434 -22.61 -5.33 -21.95
N GLY A 435 -22.91 -4.69 -23.08
CA GLY A 435 -21.98 -4.54 -24.18
C GLY A 435 -20.80 -3.67 -23.78
N LYS A 436 -19.69 -3.84 -24.50
CA LYS A 436 -18.49 -3.03 -24.34
C LYS A 436 -18.83 -1.55 -24.53
N VAL A 437 -18.41 -0.71 -23.58
CA VAL A 437 -18.54 0.74 -23.65
C VAL A 437 -17.28 1.32 -24.30
N HIS A 438 -17.48 2.07 -25.38
CA HIS A 438 -16.42 2.81 -26.03
C HIS A 438 -16.25 4.19 -25.37
N ILE A 439 -15.08 4.45 -24.81
CA ILE A 439 -14.67 5.75 -24.27
C ILE A 439 -13.93 6.52 -25.36
N GLU A 440 -14.63 7.45 -26.01
CA GLU A 440 -14.08 8.35 -27.01
C GLU A 440 -13.25 9.45 -26.34
N MET A 441 -11.93 9.42 -26.54
CA MET A 441 -11.03 10.51 -26.17
C MET A 441 -11.11 11.63 -27.22
N LEU A 442 -11.50 12.83 -26.79
CA LEU A 442 -11.83 13.97 -27.64
C LEU A 442 -10.60 14.75 -28.11
N GLU A 443 -9.44 14.47 -27.53
CA GLU A 443 -8.19 15.15 -27.84
C GLU A 443 -6.98 14.26 -27.54
N LYS A 444 -5.82 14.66 -28.06
CA LYS A 444 -4.56 14.01 -27.77
C LYS A 444 -4.03 14.50 -26.42
N LEU A 445 -3.86 13.57 -25.49
CA LEU A 445 -3.32 13.86 -24.16
C LEU A 445 -1.78 14.05 -24.21
N PRO A 446 -1.20 14.78 -23.23
CA PRO A 446 0.25 14.94 -23.14
C PRO A 446 0.95 13.58 -23.03
N ALA A 447 1.95 13.34 -23.88
CA ALA A 447 2.72 12.09 -23.83
C ALA A 447 3.71 12.11 -22.66
N THR A 448 3.62 11.13 -21.77
CA THR A 448 4.68 10.85 -20.82
C THR A 448 5.83 10.09 -21.47
N ARG A 449 7.04 10.18 -20.89
CA ARG A 449 8.17 9.35 -21.32
C ARG A 449 8.28 8.10 -20.44
N ASN A 450 8.58 6.97 -21.07
CA ASN A 450 8.90 5.72 -20.40
C ASN A 450 10.39 5.46 -20.55
N VAL A 451 11.08 5.22 -19.44
CA VAL A 451 12.54 5.03 -19.44
C VAL A 451 12.85 3.63 -18.95
N PRO A 452 13.26 2.71 -19.84
CA PRO A 452 13.87 1.45 -19.45
C PRO A 452 14.98 1.70 -18.44
N THR A 453 14.90 1.06 -17.28
CA THR A 453 15.75 1.32 -16.13
C THR A 453 16.33 0.02 -15.62
N GLN A 454 17.66 -0.02 -15.54
CA GLN A 454 18.39 -1.12 -14.95
C GLN A 454 18.71 -0.80 -13.49
N VAL A 455 18.52 -1.75 -12.60
CA VAL A 455 18.80 -1.58 -11.17
C VAL A 455 19.86 -2.56 -10.71
N TYR A 456 20.77 -2.06 -9.87
CA TYR A 456 21.81 -2.85 -9.25
C TYR A 456 21.89 -2.58 -7.75
N ILE A 457 22.30 -3.60 -7.00
CA ILE A 457 22.90 -3.42 -5.68
C ILE A 457 24.41 -3.55 -5.84
N ALA A 458 25.16 -2.63 -5.25
CA ALA A 458 26.62 -2.61 -5.29
C ALA A 458 27.20 -2.18 -3.94
N ALA A 459 28.51 -2.39 -3.77
CA ALA A 459 29.21 -1.90 -2.59
C ALA A 459 29.27 -0.37 -2.66
N PRO A 460 29.18 0.34 -1.51
CA PRO A 460 29.38 1.78 -1.49
C PRO A 460 30.73 2.17 -2.10
N LYS A 461 30.77 3.26 -2.88
CA LYS A 461 32.05 3.83 -3.35
C LYS A 461 32.94 4.37 -2.23
N SER A 462 32.34 4.63 -1.07
CA SER A 462 33.04 5.05 0.15
C SER A 462 32.28 4.52 1.37
N PHE A 463 33.02 4.12 2.40
CA PHE A 463 32.52 3.39 3.55
C PHE A 463 32.64 4.25 4.80
N THR A 464 31.62 4.23 5.64
CA THR A 464 31.77 4.56 7.06
C THR A 464 32.50 3.43 7.80
N LYS A 465 32.92 3.68 9.05
CA LYS A 465 33.57 2.65 9.88
C LYS A 465 32.67 1.42 10.06
N ALA A 466 31.36 1.64 10.25
CA ALA A 466 30.39 0.57 10.41
C ALA A 466 30.24 -0.27 9.12
N GLU A 467 30.10 0.38 7.96
CA GLU A 467 29.98 -0.31 6.67
C GLU A 467 31.25 -1.09 6.31
N LEU A 468 32.43 -0.54 6.61
CA LEU A 468 33.69 -1.25 6.41
C LEU A 468 33.82 -2.46 7.36
N SER A 469 33.41 -2.33 8.62
CA SER A 469 33.41 -3.47 9.55
C SER A 469 32.56 -4.62 9.00
N ILE A 470 31.35 -4.29 8.51
CA ILE A 470 30.44 -5.24 7.89
C ILE A 470 31.14 -5.95 6.72
N LEU A 471 31.76 -5.22 5.79
CA LEU A 471 32.55 -5.78 4.68
C LEU A 471 33.57 -6.82 5.17
N LEU A 472 34.40 -6.44 6.14
CA LEU A 472 35.49 -7.27 6.66
C LEU A 472 34.99 -8.50 7.41
N ASP A 473 33.84 -8.41 8.09
CA ASP A 473 33.32 -9.50 8.90
C ASP A 473 32.91 -10.74 8.11
N ASN A 474 32.60 -10.60 6.82
CA ASN A 474 32.30 -11.74 5.97
C ASN A 474 33.52 -12.37 5.30
N ILE A 475 34.70 -11.80 5.48
CA ILE A 475 35.95 -12.41 5.07
C ILE A 475 36.46 -13.21 6.27
N SER A 476 35.93 -14.43 6.42
CA SER A 476 36.18 -15.27 7.61
C SER A 476 37.65 -15.65 7.82
N SER A 477 38.50 -15.45 6.82
CA SER A 477 39.95 -15.65 6.94
C SER A 477 40.69 -14.46 7.56
N LEU A 478 40.08 -13.28 7.67
CA LEU A 478 40.65 -12.14 8.39
C LEU A 478 40.57 -12.37 9.91
N SER A 479 41.71 -12.24 10.59
CA SER A 479 41.79 -12.25 12.04
C SER A 479 41.18 -10.99 12.66
N SER A 480 40.80 -11.06 13.94
CA SER A 480 40.28 -9.91 14.68
C SER A 480 41.29 -8.75 14.77
N ALA A 481 42.59 -9.07 14.81
CA ALA A 481 43.67 -8.09 14.85
C ALA A 481 43.79 -7.33 13.52
N GLU A 482 43.77 -8.03 12.39
CA GLU A 482 43.80 -7.41 11.06
C GLU A 482 42.59 -6.50 10.84
N LYS A 483 41.39 -6.95 11.17
CA LYS A 483 40.17 -6.13 11.08
C LYS A 483 40.30 -4.84 11.89
N THR A 484 40.77 -4.95 13.13
CA THR A 484 40.95 -3.79 14.02
C THR A 484 41.99 -2.82 13.46
N ALA A 485 43.09 -3.33 12.90
CA ALA A 485 44.14 -2.52 12.29
C ALA A 485 43.61 -1.77 11.05
N ILE A 486 42.87 -2.44 10.17
CA ILE A 486 42.23 -1.83 8.99
C ILE A 486 41.27 -0.71 9.40
N LEU A 487 40.40 -0.95 10.40
CA LEU A 487 39.45 0.05 10.86
C LEU A 487 40.14 1.26 11.50
N LYS A 488 41.26 1.06 12.21
CA LYS A 488 42.07 2.15 12.79
C LYS A 488 42.80 2.96 11.73
N LEU A 489 43.32 2.30 10.68
CA LEU A 489 43.99 2.97 9.55
C LEU A 489 43.02 3.87 8.76
N THR A 490 41.80 3.38 8.53
CA THR A 490 40.80 4.05 7.67
C THR A 490 39.97 5.10 8.38
N HIS A 491 39.68 4.90 9.68
CA HIS A 491 38.83 5.78 10.48
C HIS A 491 39.47 6.08 11.86
N PRO A 492 40.60 6.82 11.89
CA PRO A 492 41.39 7.00 13.11
C PRO A 492 40.70 7.85 14.19
N SER A 493 39.78 8.76 13.81
CA SER A 493 39.18 9.74 14.74
C SER A 493 37.67 9.97 14.56
N ASN A 494 37.11 9.76 13.36
CA ASN A 494 35.68 9.95 13.09
C ASN A 494 35.08 8.68 12.47
N ALA A 495 34.10 8.07 13.14
CA ALA A 495 33.44 6.85 12.69
C ALA A 495 32.50 7.07 11.49
N ASP A 496 31.99 8.31 11.32
CA ASP A 496 31.02 8.68 10.29
C ASP A 496 31.70 9.27 9.04
N ALA A 497 33.02 9.51 9.09
CA ALA A 497 33.78 9.93 7.93
C ALA A 497 33.74 8.83 6.85
N LYS A 498 33.48 9.21 5.59
CA LYS A 498 33.48 8.27 4.48
C LYS A 498 34.91 8.06 3.95
N PHE A 499 35.31 6.80 3.78
CA PHE A 499 36.63 6.40 3.29
C PHE A 499 36.52 5.54 2.02
N THR A 500 37.32 5.83 0.99
CA THR A 500 37.32 5.06 -0.28
C THR A 500 38.49 4.09 -0.32
N ILE A 501 38.20 2.83 -0.65
CA ILE A 501 39.22 1.80 -0.88
C ILE A 501 39.66 1.86 -2.35
N ASN A 502 40.94 2.19 -2.56
CA ASN A 502 41.60 2.16 -3.87
C ASN A 502 42.84 1.25 -3.82
N GLN A 503 43.56 1.13 -4.93
CA GLN A 503 44.77 0.30 -5.02
C GLN A 503 45.82 0.64 -3.93
N ASN A 504 46.08 1.93 -3.71
CA ASN A 504 47.02 2.37 -2.66
C ASN A 504 46.55 1.99 -1.25
N THR A 505 45.24 1.95 -1.01
CA THR A 505 44.68 1.49 0.26
C THR A 505 44.91 -0.01 0.46
N LEU A 506 44.68 -0.80 -0.58
CA LEU A 506 44.87 -2.26 -0.52
C LEU A 506 46.34 -2.62 -0.28
N LYS A 507 47.26 -1.85 -0.86
CA LYS A 507 48.70 -1.94 -0.56
C LYS A 507 48.99 -1.74 0.93
N LYS A 508 48.42 -0.69 1.53
CA LYS A 508 48.54 -0.46 2.99
C LYS A 508 47.90 -1.57 3.83
N PHE A 509 46.86 -2.25 3.33
CA PHE A 509 46.31 -3.42 4.03
C PHE A 509 47.29 -4.59 4.03
N MET A 510 48.03 -4.80 2.95
CA MET A 510 49.11 -5.78 2.91
C MET A 510 50.23 -5.46 3.92
N ASP A 511 50.57 -4.18 4.08
CA ASP A 511 51.54 -3.74 5.11
C ASP A 511 51.06 -4.04 6.54
N LEU A 512 49.74 -4.13 6.74
CA LEU A 512 49.13 -4.56 8.01
C LEU A 512 49.07 -6.09 8.17
N GLY A 513 49.64 -6.86 7.24
CA GLY A 513 49.69 -8.32 7.26
C GLY A 513 48.55 -9.02 6.54
N VAL A 514 47.65 -8.29 5.86
CA VAL A 514 46.52 -8.89 5.15
C VAL A 514 47.00 -9.64 3.90
N GLY A 515 46.66 -10.92 3.82
CA GLY A 515 47.06 -11.79 2.71
C GLY A 515 46.46 -11.38 1.35
N VAL A 516 47.17 -11.69 0.26
CA VAL A 516 46.75 -11.41 -1.13
C VAL A 516 45.39 -12.04 -1.46
N LYS A 517 45.08 -13.19 -0.86
CA LYS A 517 43.79 -13.87 -1.03
C LYS A 517 42.65 -13.05 -0.43
N GLU A 518 42.83 -12.50 0.76
CA GLU A 518 41.88 -11.65 1.46
C GLU A 518 41.69 -10.33 0.70
N ILE A 519 42.77 -9.74 0.20
CA ILE A 519 42.72 -8.56 -0.68
C ILE A 519 41.90 -8.85 -1.94
N GLY A 520 42.13 -10.00 -2.60
CA GLY A 520 41.34 -10.43 -3.75
C GLY A 520 39.85 -10.60 -3.42
N LEU A 521 39.51 -11.06 -2.22
CA LEU A 521 38.12 -11.15 -1.76
C LEU A 521 37.50 -9.77 -1.54
N ILE A 522 38.23 -8.83 -0.94
CA ILE A 522 37.80 -7.43 -0.80
C ILE A 522 37.54 -6.84 -2.19
N GLN A 523 38.49 -6.96 -3.11
CA GLN A 523 38.37 -6.45 -4.48
C GLN A 523 37.18 -7.05 -5.23
N THR A 524 36.93 -8.36 -5.07
CA THR A 524 35.79 -9.05 -5.68
C THR A 524 34.46 -8.50 -5.17
N VAL A 525 34.33 -8.22 -3.87
CA VAL A 525 33.10 -7.62 -3.32
C VAL A 525 32.92 -6.19 -3.82
N LEU A 526 34.01 -5.41 -3.94
CA LEU A 526 33.98 -4.04 -4.42
C LEU A 526 33.60 -3.93 -5.92
N SER A 527 33.93 -4.93 -6.73
CA SER A 527 33.58 -4.95 -8.17
C SER A 527 32.22 -5.60 -8.48
N LEU A 528 31.54 -6.15 -7.47
CA LEU A 528 30.30 -6.88 -7.67
C LEU A 528 29.11 -5.92 -7.88
N LYS A 529 28.36 -6.15 -8.96
CA LYS A 529 27.02 -5.58 -9.19
C LYS A 529 26.00 -6.71 -9.22
N VAL A 530 25.00 -6.62 -8.37
CA VAL A 530 23.92 -7.61 -8.29
C VAL A 530 22.68 -7.05 -8.98
N LYS A 531 22.26 -7.69 -10.06
CA LYS A 531 20.91 -7.56 -10.60
C LYS A 531 19.96 -8.26 -9.65
N VAL A 532 18.89 -7.58 -9.24
CA VAL A 532 17.90 -8.16 -8.35
C VAL A 532 16.53 -8.14 -8.98
N ASN A 533 15.79 -9.24 -8.87
CA ASN A 533 14.34 -9.12 -8.91
C ASN A 533 13.87 -8.55 -7.57
N GLY A 534 12.72 -7.91 -7.53
CA GLY A 534 12.19 -7.32 -6.30
C GLY A 534 11.25 -6.17 -6.63
N ASP A 535 10.97 -5.36 -5.62
CA ASP A 535 10.08 -4.21 -5.77
C ASP A 535 10.86 -2.91 -5.61
N PHE A 536 10.81 -2.07 -6.63
CA PHE A 536 11.29 -0.70 -6.57
C PHE A 536 10.16 0.21 -6.13
N ARG A 537 10.44 0.99 -5.09
CA ARG A 537 9.64 2.16 -4.70
C ARG A 537 10.52 3.39 -4.83
N GLY A 538 10.08 4.38 -5.60
CA GLY A 538 10.74 5.68 -5.71
C GLY A 538 9.73 6.81 -5.49
N LEU A 539 10.10 7.85 -4.76
CA LEU A 539 9.40 9.10 -4.50
C LEU A 539 10.31 10.18 -5.05
N ASP A 540 9.88 10.87 -6.09
CA ASP A 540 10.65 11.96 -6.67
C ASP A 540 10.50 13.26 -5.87
N GLN A 541 11.24 14.29 -6.29
CA GLN A 541 11.23 15.61 -5.67
C GLN A 541 9.88 16.36 -5.80
N PHE A 542 8.96 15.88 -6.65
CA PHE A 542 7.63 16.45 -6.85
C PHE A 542 6.56 15.75 -6.02
N GLY A 543 6.95 14.76 -5.21
CA GLY A 543 6.00 13.97 -4.42
C GLY A 543 5.38 12.81 -5.18
N LYS A 544 5.82 12.54 -6.43
CA LYS A 544 5.30 11.44 -7.24
C LYS A 544 5.99 10.15 -6.88
N ILE A 545 5.18 9.09 -6.76
CA ILE A 545 5.65 7.77 -6.38
C ILE A 545 5.58 6.82 -7.57
N TYR A 546 6.65 6.03 -7.70
CA TYR A 546 6.90 5.03 -8.70
C TYR A 546 6.98 3.68 -8.01
N PHE A 547 6.09 2.79 -8.39
CA PHE A 547 6.08 1.39 -7.97
C PHE A 547 6.30 0.52 -9.19
N GLN A 548 7.38 -0.26 -9.17
CA GLN A 548 7.72 -1.15 -10.27
C GLN A 548 8.26 -2.46 -9.73
N THR A 549 7.80 -3.58 -10.27
CA THR A 549 8.43 -4.87 -10.04
C THR A 549 9.57 -5.04 -11.02
N LEU A 550 10.74 -5.39 -10.51
CA LEU A 550 11.90 -5.71 -11.34
C LEU A 550 11.79 -7.15 -11.83
N ASN A 551 12.06 -7.36 -13.11
CA ASN A 551 12.14 -8.71 -13.67
C ASN A 551 13.39 -9.45 -13.15
N SER A 552 13.56 -10.72 -13.54
CA SER A 552 14.71 -11.55 -13.17
C SER A 552 16.07 -11.01 -13.63
N GLN A 553 16.11 -9.97 -14.47
CA GLN A 553 17.34 -9.30 -14.92
C GLN A 553 17.57 -7.96 -14.21
N GLY A 554 16.77 -7.62 -13.19
CA GLY A 554 16.85 -6.32 -12.52
C GLY A 554 16.43 -5.16 -13.39
N GLN A 555 15.59 -5.42 -14.39
CA GLN A 555 15.08 -4.40 -15.29
C GLN A 555 13.64 -4.06 -14.92
N MET A 556 13.34 -2.77 -15.03
CA MET A 556 12.00 -2.22 -14.96
C MET A 556 11.87 -1.13 -16.02
N THR A 557 10.65 -0.64 -16.24
CA THR A 557 10.43 0.60 -16.98
C THR A 557 9.92 1.64 -16.01
N LEU A 558 10.67 2.73 -15.82
CA LEU A 558 10.14 3.91 -15.17
C LEU A 558 9.18 4.56 -16.16
N SER A 559 7.93 4.13 -16.08
CA SER A 559 6.89 4.69 -16.92
C SER A 559 6.47 6.05 -16.38
N ASN A 560 5.86 6.86 -17.24
CA ASN A 560 5.06 8.00 -16.80
C ASN A 560 5.93 9.14 -16.28
N LEU A 561 7.21 9.21 -16.66
CA LEU A 561 8.07 10.29 -16.20
C LEU A 561 7.58 11.60 -16.82
N PRO A 562 7.62 12.70 -16.04
CA PRO A 562 7.34 14.02 -16.57
C PRO A 562 8.39 14.38 -17.62
N GLN A 563 8.05 15.34 -18.50
CA GLN A 563 8.94 15.87 -19.52
C GLN A 563 9.99 16.85 -18.92
N GLN A 564 10.61 16.44 -17.82
CA GLN A 564 11.64 17.15 -17.06
C GLN A 564 12.52 16.16 -16.27
N ASP A 565 13.59 16.68 -15.65
CA ASP A 565 14.47 15.91 -14.77
C ASP A 565 13.72 15.45 -13.52
N ILE A 566 13.91 14.19 -13.13
CA ILE A 566 13.44 13.66 -11.85
C ILE A 566 14.64 13.27 -10.98
N VAL A 567 14.47 13.37 -9.67
CA VAL A 567 15.47 13.11 -8.66
C VAL A 567 14.84 12.24 -7.58
N PHE A 568 15.39 11.05 -7.37
CA PHE A 568 15.19 10.28 -6.16
C PHE A 568 16.21 10.73 -5.14
N ASP A 569 15.78 11.43 -4.10
CA ASP A 569 16.66 11.96 -3.05
C ASP A 569 17.32 10.85 -2.21
N ALA A 570 18.38 11.19 -1.48
CA ALA A 570 18.86 10.35 -0.37
C ALA A 570 17.89 10.44 0.83
N PRO A 571 17.86 9.47 1.77
CA PRO A 571 17.02 9.54 2.95
C PRO A 571 17.22 10.85 3.73
N LYS A 572 16.12 11.50 4.12
CA LYS A 572 16.14 12.75 4.92
C LYS A 572 15.25 12.62 6.14
N THR A 573 15.68 13.12 7.28
CA THR A 573 14.80 13.27 8.45
C THR A 573 13.95 14.54 8.27
N ILE A 574 12.63 14.37 8.28
CA ILE A 574 11.62 15.44 8.18
C ILE A 574 10.71 15.39 9.40
N MET A 575 10.09 16.51 9.75
CA MET A 575 9.07 16.56 10.80
C MET A 575 7.70 16.23 10.20
N LYS A 576 6.96 15.31 10.83
CA LYS A 576 5.59 14.94 10.44
C LYS A 576 4.63 15.33 11.55
N GLU A 577 3.42 15.70 11.16
CA GLU A 577 2.31 15.97 12.07
C GLU A 577 1.36 14.77 12.08
N LYS A 578 0.93 14.35 13.28
CA LYS A 578 -0.15 13.39 13.50
C LYS A 578 -1.28 14.08 14.25
N TYR A 579 -2.44 14.16 13.61
CA TYR A 579 -3.68 14.60 14.25
C TYR A 579 -4.34 13.43 14.98
N ASN A 580 -4.59 13.58 16.28
CA ASN A 580 -5.40 12.63 17.04
C ASN A 580 -6.84 13.13 17.05
N TRP A 581 -7.70 12.47 16.26
CA TRP A 581 -9.10 12.88 16.14
C TRP A 581 -9.90 12.78 17.44
N TYR A 582 -9.52 11.87 18.34
CA TYR A 582 -10.23 11.67 19.60
C TYR A 582 -9.89 12.77 20.60
N THR A 583 -8.61 13.10 20.76
CA THR A 583 -8.19 14.20 21.65
C THR A 583 -8.30 15.57 21.01
N GLN A 584 -8.43 15.64 19.67
CA GLN A 584 -8.39 16.85 18.85
C GLN A 584 -7.07 17.63 18.98
N GLN A 585 -5.95 16.90 19.13
CA GLN A 585 -4.61 17.46 19.26
C GLN A 585 -3.70 17.01 18.12
N THR A 586 -2.81 17.91 17.70
CA THR A 586 -1.75 17.60 16.72
C THR A 586 -0.43 17.40 17.45
N THR A 587 0.29 16.35 17.11
CA THR A 587 1.64 16.06 17.63
C THR A 587 2.65 16.02 16.48
N THR A 588 3.83 16.59 16.69
CA THR A 588 4.90 16.60 15.69
C THR A 588 6.00 15.62 16.08
N TYR A 589 6.49 14.81 15.15
CA TYR A 589 7.55 13.82 15.40
C TYR A 589 8.55 13.76 14.24
N PRO A 590 9.84 13.45 14.51
CA PRO A 590 10.84 13.26 13.45
C PRO A 590 10.61 11.93 12.72
N PHE A 591 10.77 11.95 11.40
CA PHE A 591 10.58 10.80 10.52
C PHE A 591 11.65 10.76 9.42
N THR A 592 12.33 9.62 9.24
CA THR A 592 13.28 9.45 8.14
C THR A 592 12.55 9.05 6.86
N GLN A 593 12.36 10.02 5.97
CA GLN A 593 11.78 9.83 4.64
C GLN A 593 12.78 9.11 3.74
N ILE A 594 12.44 7.89 3.34
CA ILE A 594 13.14 7.14 2.30
C ILE A 594 12.50 7.50 0.96
N TYR A 595 13.30 8.07 0.05
CA TYR A 595 12.83 8.51 -1.26
C TYR A 595 12.97 7.44 -2.32
N ALA A 596 13.95 6.54 -2.25
CA ALA A 596 13.89 5.33 -3.07
C ALA A 596 14.38 4.13 -2.28
N SER A 597 13.82 2.97 -2.57
CA SER A 597 14.13 1.72 -1.90
C SER A 597 13.88 0.52 -2.79
N LEU A 598 14.67 -0.53 -2.57
CA LEU A 598 14.31 -1.89 -2.95
C LEU A 598 13.75 -2.61 -1.74
N GLY A 599 12.58 -3.22 -1.89
CA GLY A 599 11.90 -3.94 -0.83
C GLY A 599 11.77 -5.43 -1.12
N ASN A 600 11.86 -6.24 -0.07
CA ASN A 600 11.38 -7.62 -0.09
C ASN A 600 11.12 -8.18 1.30
N TYR A 601 10.26 -9.18 1.43
CA TYR A 601 10.21 -10.00 2.63
C TYR A 601 11.26 -11.10 2.58
N VAL A 602 12.02 -11.31 3.65
CA VAL A 602 12.90 -12.47 3.79
C VAL A 602 12.39 -13.29 4.97
N LYS A 603 12.24 -14.60 4.81
CA LYS A 603 11.97 -15.47 5.96
C LYS A 603 13.17 -15.44 6.91
N ASN A 604 12.91 -15.11 8.16
CA ASN A 604 13.89 -15.20 9.22
C ASN A 604 14.13 -16.68 9.59
N ASN A 605 15.15 -16.94 10.41
CA ASN A 605 15.54 -18.29 10.82
C ASN A 605 14.47 -19.01 11.68
N GLN A 606 13.41 -18.31 12.11
CA GLN A 606 12.29 -18.86 12.89
C GLN A 606 11.04 -19.10 12.01
N GLY A 607 11.14 -18.90 10.69
CA GLY A 607 10.04 -19.10 9.74
C GLY A 607 9.08 -17.90 9.60
N GLY A 608 9.29 -16.81 10.34
CA GLY A 608 8.53 -15.57 10.19
C GLY A 608 9.06 -14.69 9.07
N SER A 609 8.21 -13.93 8.38
CA SER A 609 8.61 -13.01 7.31
C SER A 609 9.03 -11.65 7.88
N THR A 610 10.22 -11.15 7.53
CA THR A 610 10.70 -9.81 7.87
C THR A 610 10.89 -8.97 6.61
N TYR A 611 10.30 -7.78 6.56
CA TYR A 611 10.47 -6.86 5.42
C TYR A 611 11.86 -6.22 5.48
N THR A 612 12.70 -6.52 4.49
CA THR A 612 14.00 -5.90 4.27
C THR A 612 13.85 -4.77 3.27
N VAL A 613 14.26 -3.56 3.68
CA VAL A 613 14.30 -2.36 2.83
C VAL A 613 15.75 -1.98 2.60
N ILE A 614 16.14 -1.85 1.33
CA ILE A 614 17.45 -1.37 0.92
C ILE A 614 17.24 0.06 0.41
N PRO A 615 17.53 1.09 1.22
CA PRO A 615 17.32 2.48 0.82
C PRO A 615 18.36 2.92 -0.20
N LEU A 616 17.96 3.81 -1.11
CA LEU A 616 18.86 4.51 -2.02
C LEU A 616 19.66 5.53 -1.21
N LYS A 617 20.88 5.18 -0.78
CA LYS A 617 21.69 6.05 0.09
C LYS A 617 22.19 7.33 -0.60
N THR A 618 22.26 7.33 -1.93
CA THR A 618 22.80 8.45 -2.72
C THR A 618 21.76 8.89 -3.74
N ALA A 619 21.49 10.19 -3.80
CA ALA A 619 20.48 10.73 -4.71
C ALA A 619 20.78 10.34 -6.17
N THR A 620 19.74 9.99 -6.92
CA THR A 620 19.84 9.57 -8.34
C THR A 620 18.95 10.47 -9.19
N THR A 621 19.51 11.03 -10.26
CA THR A 621 18.78 11.89 -11.21
C THR A 621 18.54 11.13 -12.52
N ILE A 622 17.29 11.10 -13.00
CA ILE A 622 16.96 10.65 -14.37
C ILE A 622 16.66 11.90 -15.21
N LYS A 623 17.56 12.21 -16.13
CA LYS A 623 17.47 13.40 -16.99
C LYS A 623 16.31 13.27 -17.96
N LYS A 624 15.71 14.41 -18.33
CA LYS A 624 14.64 14.46 -19.34
C LYS A 624 15.03 13.77 -20.65
N THR A 625 16.30 13.87 -21.03
CA THR A 625 16.87 13.34 -22.28
C THR A 625 17.22 11.85 -22.20
N ASP A 626 17.14 11.24 -21.02
CA ASP A 626 17.50 9.84 -20.85
C ASP A 626 16.49 8.93 -21.56
N THR A 627 16.97 8.12 -22.49
CA THR A 627 16.23 7.04 -23.14
C THR A 627 16.38 5.71 -22.41
N GLN A 628 17.35 5.62 -21.49
CA GLN A 628 17.57 4.53 -20.56
C GLN A 628 18.20 5.07 -19.27
N ALA A 629 17.98 4.39 -18.16
CA ALA A 629 18.48 4.80 -16.85
C ALA A 629 19.16 3.66 -16.09
N THR A 630 19.99 4.01 -15.11
CA THR A 630 20.56 3.06 -14.15
C THR A 630 20.41 3.61 -12.74
N ILE A 631 19.91 2.79 -11.81
CA ILE A 631 19.82 3.11 -10.38
C ILE A 631 20.70 2.13 -9.61
N ILE A 632 21.57 2.64 -8.75
CA ILE A 632 22.50 1.83 -7.95
C ILE A 632 22.21 2.02 -6.47
N PHE A 633 21.83 0.93 -5.81
CA PHE A 633 21.64 0.87 -4.36
C PHE A 633 22.96 0.45 -3.71
N GLU A 634 23.61 1.40 -3.04
CA GLU A 634 24.88 1.19 -2.35
C GLU A 634 24.65 0.62 -0.94
N ASP A 635 24.60 -0.70 -0.81
CA ASP A 635 24.34 -1.35 0.49
C ASP A 635 25.16 -2.63 0.68
N ILE A 636 26.18 -2.51 1.53
CA ILE A 636 27.08 -3.63 1.83
C ILE A 636 26.39 -4.74 2.61
N SER A 637 25.46 -4.42 3.51
CA SER A 637 24.74 -5.42 4.31
C SER A 637 23.84 -6.27 3.42
N ALA A 638 23.13 -5.64 2.49
CA ALA A 638 22.28 -6.33 1.53
C ALA A 638 23.08 -7.23 0.57
N LEU A 639 24.17 -6.70 -0.01
CA LEU A 639 25.07 -7.49 -0.87
C LEU A 639 25.52 -8.77 -0.17
N GLN A 640 25.92 -8.64 1.08
CA GLN A 640 26.43 -9.73 1.87
C GLN A 640 25.41 -10.82 2.16
N GLN A 641 24.18 -10.43 2.49
CA GLN A 641 23.09 -11.38 2.67
C GLN A 641 22.80 -12.14 1.37
N ILE A 642 22.79 -11.44 0.24
CA ILE A 642 22.59 -12.04 -1.08
C ILE A 642 23.71 -13.04 -1.40
N MET A 643 24.97 -12.65 -1.18
CA MET A 643 26.13 -13.54 -1.41
C MET A 643 26.11 -14.81 -0.56
N LYS A 644 25.57 -14.75 0.67
CA LYS A 644 25.39 -15.95 1.52
C LYS A 644 24.37 -16.93 0.92
N ASN A 645 23.34 -16.40 0.27
CA ASN A 645 22.27 -17.21 -0.33
C ASN A 645 22.69 -17.82 -1.68
N ILE A 646 23.56 -17.16 -2.45
CA ILE A 646 24.11 -17.68 -3.73
C ILE A 646 25.11 -18.84 -3.50
N LYS A 647 25.70 -18.96 -2.30
CA LYS A 647 26.68 -20.00 -1.96
C LYS A 647 26.07 -21.35 -1.56
N LYS A 648 24.75 -21.43 -1.39
CA LYS A 648 24.00 -22.70 -1.26
C LYS A 648 23.45 -23.09 -2.62
#